data_AF-A0A0C3FS42-F1
#
_entry.id   AF-A0A0C3FS42-F1
#
_cell.length_a   1.000
_cell.length_b   1.000
_cell.length_c   1.000
_cell.angle_alpha   90.00
_cell.angle_beta   90.00
_cell.angle_gamma   90.00
#
_symmetry.space_group_name_H-M   'P 1'
#
loop_
_entity.id
_entity.type
_entity.pdbx_description
1 polymer ?
#
loop_
_entity_poly.entity_id
_entity_poly.type
_entity_poly.pdbx_seq_one_letter_code
_entity_poly.pdbx_strand_id
1 'polypeptide(L)'
;MFDSIKAKGKRTETNPIPNPIGTSGSEPTTSTPVPAMADDTRRVLWCIIKGDSTPFRIAVPGNATIDEVKDLVWEKRKNGLQKIDAADIVLSKLEEAESADPQDTLRQRVESREVVKLKDPWATVLDEFPTEPAARSIHIIVSVDTLKRDHSPSLSWDSKRLRIDDHLQHAWLFDLHSKIWDCKDLKQKLFYRLEITAAHYVELQKRLDDIYPNRGSEDYRNGNVLSIKLDILRSFAPPPESLIQVTSTGGDDEQIEVDGMDDELRALFPATVTYMDLSSLKLKKPPPRIPLPLLIRQEYGIITNMLNELPEGNAGSVIISGQPGTGKTAFLHLQIIRSMLEGVPFLYQTIQGDIFHVADSITLIKSWSSEEPIVAFVDADTASYAPKDILIDPLIQIVLTSSPKGSKQQWIKQYGRLVRMCATDLWSPGELFLTGLFLDPQDLTYARLKESVSYFGYNPRQCFQASFSVSNLIQLIQTLEEAVRSISPILDISTIFSEIYSSSGLSHSIFQLFPEDDRRLLGGARVEAVSKWALDLLLKKYESSQSDAAFNFYQYIKGIRSAAALRGNIMERQVLNYFDTLEGPQSFEIRSLADSTISNWTYPRATRATFESSSFTSLLSSAVSSRYALHLVPRDPDFPAINSVLYDPSSPVLTGIQVTIRDEHPVAVSGLKRIQSWLKQDSPLARLRPSISANHWRLVFVVPEAAAASFEQQSMKGDTSGNEWARKVDQYVLGLREDILWRRTATTGHSL
;
A
#
# COMPACT_ATOMS: atom_id res chain seq x y z
N MET A 1 -5.77 36.07 -2.13
CA MET A 1 -5.99 36.53 -3.51
C MET A 1 -6.82 35.50 -4.26
N PHE A 2 -8.08 35.30 -3.85
CA PHE A 2 -9.09 34.55 -4.60
C PHE A 2 -10.46 34.93 -4.03
N ASP A 3 -11.28 35.61 -4.84
CA ASP A 3 -12.69 35.85 -4.58
C ASP A 3 -13.50 35.58 -5.86
N SER A 4 -14.59 34.83 -5.66
CA SER A 4 -15.87 34.84 -6.37
C SER A 4 -15.94 34.56 -7.87
N ILE A 5 -16.73 33.53 -8.24
CA ILE A 5 -17.84 33.60 -9.23
C ILE A 5 -18.80 32.44 -8.92
N LYS A 6 -20.08 32.77 -8.68
CA LYS A 6 -21.23 31.85 -8.68
C LYS A 6 -22.11 32.19 -9.88
N ALA A 7 -22.47 31.19 -10.69
CA ALA A 7 -23.56 31.30 -11.66
C ALA A 7 -24.50 30.09 -11.54
N LYS A 8 -25.81 30.37 -11.52
CA LYS A 8 -26.92 29.41 -11.42
C LYS A 8 -27.31 28.89 -12.81
N GLY A 9 -27.46 27.57 -12.95
CA GLY A 9 -28.06 26.92 -14.12
C GLY A 9 -29.34 26.16 -13.76
N LYS A 10 -30.42 26.44 -14.50
CA LYS A 10 -31.77 25.85 -14.39
C LYS A 10 -31.79 24.41 -14.95
N ARG A 11 -32.58 23.54 -14.33
CA ARG A 11 -32.84 22.13 -14.71
C ARG A 11 -34.11 22.05 -15.56
N THR A 12 -34.08 21.29 -16.66
CA THR A 12 -35.26 20.91 -17.47
C THR A 12 -35.49 19.40 -17.41
N GLU A 13 -36.77 19.04 -17.46
CA GLU A 13 -37.39 17.74 -17.20
C GLU A 13 -37.17 16.71 -18.32
N THR A 14 -37.19 15.43 -17.95
CA THR A 14 -37.07 14.26 -18.84
C THR A 14 -38.42 13.53 -18.99
N ASN A 15 -38.79 13.22 -20.23
CA ASN A 15 -39.93 12.35 -20.60
C ASN A 15 -39.53 10.85 -20.65
N PRO A 16 -40.49 9.91 -20.49
CA PRO A 16 -40.22 8.47 -20.42
C PRO A 16 -40.27 7.76 -21.79
N ILE A 17 -39.50 6.68 -21.91
CA ILE A 17 -39.39 5.78 -23.08
C ILE A 17 -40.22 4.50 -22.83
N PRO A 18 -40.88 3.90 -23.85
CA PRO A 18 -41.76 2.75 -23.71
C PRO A 18 -41.07 1.38 -23.93
N ASN A 19 -41.66 0.34 -23.33
CA ASN A 19 -41.31 -1.08 -23.47
C ASN A 19 -41.61 -1.64 -24.87
N PRO A 20 -40.88 -2.69 -25.31
CA PRO A 20 -41.36 -3.59 -26.34
C PRO A 20 -41.68 -5.00 -25.83
N ILE A 21 -42.75 -5.54 -26.40
CA ILE A 21 -43.22 -6.93 -26.38
C ILE A 21 -42.53 -7.69 -27.55
N GLY A 22 -42.22 -8.97 -27.37
CA GLY A 22 -41.87 -9.84 -28.50
C GLY A 22 -41.55 -11.29 -28.12
N THR A 23 -42.39 -12.21 -28.60
CA THR A 23 -42.45 -13.67 -28.39
C THR A 23 -41.73 -14.48 -29.49
N SER A 24 -41.16 -15.64 -29.15
CA SER A 24 -41.05 -16.88 -29.98
C SER A 24 -40.61 -18.02 -29.05
N GLY A 25 -41.11 -19.26 -29.01
CA GLY A 25 -41.65 -20.13 -30.06
C GLY A 25 -40.67 -21.30 -30.25
N SER A 26 -40.93 -22.48 -29.67
CA SER A 26 -40.15 -23.70 -29.94
C SER A 26 -40.97 -24.99 -29.70
N GLU A 27 -40.81 -25.92 -30.65
CA GLU A 27 -41.49 -27.20 -30.88
C GLU A 27 -41.10 -28.34 -29.90
N PRO A 28 -41.84 -29.48 -29.88
CA PRO A 28 -41.68 -30.54 -28.88
C PRO A 28 -40.83 -31.72 -29.37
N THR A 29 -39.96 -32.26 -28.50
CA THR A 29 -39.25 -33.53 -28.73
C THR A 29 -39.42 -34.50 -27.58
N THR A 30 -40.01 -35.64 -27.93
CA THR A 30 -39.94 -37.01 -27.37
C THR A 30 -39.21 -37.27 -26.05
N SER A 31 -39.98 -37.69 -25.04
CA SER A 31 -39.55 -38.19 -23.73
C SER A 31 -39.15 -39.67 -23.74
N THR A 32 -37.96 -39.97 -23.23
CA THR A 32 -37.52 -41.31 -22.79
C THR A 32 -37.82 -41.46 -21.28
N PRO A 33 -38.09 -42.67 -20.73
CA PRO A 33 -38.53 -42.83 -19.35
C PRO A 33 -37.37 -42.65 -18.37
N VAL A 34 -37.51 -41.70 -17.45
CA VAL A 34 -36.59 -41.41 -16.35
C VAL A 34 -36.79 -42.45 -15.23
N PRO A 35 -35.72 -43.00 -14.63
CA PRO A 35 -35.82 -43.92 -13.51
C PRO A 35 -36.42 -43.21 -12.28
N ALA A 36 -37.19 -43.95 -11.48
CA ALA A 36 -37.93 -43.47 -10.32
C ALA A 36 -37.15 -42.43 -9.50
N MET A 37 -37.68 -41.21 -9.46
CA MET A 37 -37.13 -40.09 -8.70
C MET A 37 -36.98 -40.48 -7.23
N ALA A 38 -35.74 -40.40 -6.74
CA ALA A 38 -35.50 -40.26 -5.31
C ALA A 38 -36.31 -39.04 -4.83
N ASP A 39 -37.02 -39.24 -3.73
CA ASP A 39 -37.92 -38.28 -3.12
C ASP A 39 -37.16 -36.97 -2.80
N ASP A 40 -37.26 -35.96 -3.69
CA ASP A 40 -36.64 -34.62 -3.53
C ASP A 40 -37.45 -33.82 -2.49
N THR A 41 -37.54 -34.36 -1.28
CA THR A 41 -38.28 -33.76 -0.18
C THR A 41 -37.53 -32.53 0.30
N ARG A 42 -37.95 -31.37 -0.18
CA ARG A 42 -37.45 -30.08 0.29
C ARG A 42 -37.91 -29.83 1.73
N ARG A 43 -36.98 -29.47 2.60
CA ARG A 43 -37.25 -28.98 3.96
C ARG A 43 -37.39 -27.46 3.96
N VAL A 44 -38.34 -26.95 4.73
CA VAL A 44 -38.49 -25.51 4.97
C VAL A 44 -37.88 -25.17 6.33
N LEU A 45 -36.73 -24.51 6.32
CA LEU A 45 -36.01 -24.11 7.52
C LEU A 45 -36.23 -22.63 7.79
N TRP A 46 -36.50 -22.30 9.05
CA TRP A 46 -36.58 -20.93 9.52
C TRP A 46 -35.29 -20.54 10.23
N CYS A 47 -34.76 -19.41 9.81
CA CYS A 47 -33.48 -18.87 10.21
C CYS A 47 -33.67 -17.49 10.87
N ILE A 48 -32.76 -17.13 11.76
CA ILE A 48 -32.67 -15.77 12.31
C ILE A 48 -31.20 -15.36 12.41
N ILE A 49 -30.88 -14.11 12.06
CA ILE A 49 -29.52 -13.57 12.25
C ILE A 49 -29.36 -13.22 13.73
N LYS A 50 -28.27 -13.66 14.36
CA LYS A 50 -28.00 -13.38 15.78
C LYS A 50 -28.03 -11.86 16.05
N GLY A 51 -28.92 -11.43 16.94
CA GLY A 51 -29.15 -10.02 17.29
C GLY A 51 -30.25 -9.31 16.49
N ASP A 52 -30.79 -9.93 15.43
CA ASP A 52 -31.97 -9.47 14.69
C ASP A 52 -33.26 -9.95 15.39
N SER A 53 -34.39 -9.33 15.06
CA SER A 53 -35.73 -9.72 15.49
C SER A 53 -36.57 -10.33 14.36
N THR A 54 -36.08 -10.30 13.12
CA THR A 54 -36.87 -10.67 11.95
C THR A 54 -36.45 -12.05 11.39
N PRO A 55 -37.19 -13.12 11.67
CA PRO A 55 -36.88 -14.43 11.12
C PRO A 55 -37.19 -14.49 9.62
N PHE A 56 -36.57 -15.44 8.92
CA PHE A 56 -36.79 -15.68 7.49
C PHE A 56 -36.75 -17.17 7.19
N ARG A 57 -37.38 -17.57 6.08
CA ARG A 57 -37.42 -18.97 5.65
C ARG A 57 -36.57 -19.21 4.41
N ILE A 58 -35.96 -20.38 4.36
CA ILE A 58 -35.29 -20.96 3.19
C ILE A 58 -35.94 -22.32 2.91
N ALA A 59 -36.05 -22.68 1.63
CA ALA A 59 -36.49 -24.01 1.20
C ALA A 59 -35.28 -24.72 0.61
N VAL A 60 -34.89 -25.85 1.20
CA VAL A 60 -33.63 -26.52 0.89
C VAL A 60 -33.90 -27.99 0.59
N PRO A 61 -33.33 -28.58 -0.47
CA PRO A 61 -33.36 -30.03 -0.69
C PRO A 61 -32.84 -30.80 0.53
N GLY A 62 -33.45 -31.95 0.84
CA GLY A 62 -33.01 -32.77 1.98
C GLY A 62 -31.55 -33.26 1.86
N ASN A 63 -31.07 -33.45 0.64
CA ASN A 63 -29.70 -33.86 0.33
C ASN A 63 -28.71 -32.70 0.19
N ALA A 64 -29.14 -31.45 0.35
CA ALA A 64 -28.22 -30.31 0.28
C ALA A 64 -27.26 -30.34 1.48
N THR A 65 -26.01 -29.99 1.23
CA THR A 65 -24.94 -29.88 2.23
C THR A 65 -25.10 -28.60 3.07
N ILE A 66 -24.46 -28.56 4.24
CA ILE A 66 -24.48 -27.36 5.10
C ILE A 66 -23.86 -26.14 4.42
N ASP A 67 -22.87 -26.31 3.53
CA ASP A 67 -22.31 -25.18 2.77
C ASP A 67 -23.31 -24.62 1.75
N GLU A 68 -24.06 -25.48 1.04
CA GLU A 68 -25.17 -25.02 0.16
C GLU A 68 -26.28 -24.31 0.97
N VAL A 69 -26.52 -24.71 2.21
CA VAL A 69 -27.44 -23.99 3.12
C VAL A 69 -26.90 -22.58 3.43
N LYS A 70 -25.59 -22.42 3.64
CA LYS A 70 -24.98 -21.09 3.86
C LYS A 70 -25.15 -20.17 2.65
N ASP A 71 -24.96 -20.70 1.45
CA ASP A 71 -25.16 -19.94 0.20
C ASP A 71 -26.62 -19.46 0.08
N LEU A 72 -27.59 -20.33 0.38
CA LEU A 72 -29.01 -19.97 0.37
C LEU A 72 -29.37 -18.94 1.45
N VAL A 73 -28.80 -19.06 2.64
CA VAL A 73 -28.94 -18.07 3.72
C VAL A 73 -28.38 -16.72 3.28
N TRP A 74 -27.19 -16.72 2.69
CA TRP A 74 -26.50 -15.54 2.21
C TRP A 74 -27.30 -14.82 1.12
N GLU A 75 -27.72 -15.54 0.07
CA GLU A 75 -28.53 -14.98 -1.01
C GLU A 75 -29.87 -14.42 -0.48
N LYS A 76 -30.51 -15.12 0.46
CA LYS A 76 -31.79 -14.66 1.04
C LYS A 76 -31.64 -13.39 1.89
N ARG A 77 -30.49 -13.20 2.53
CA ARG A 77 -30.21 -12.07 3.45
C ARG A 77 -29.01 -11.22 3.01
N LYS A 78 -28.79 -11.11 1.70
CA LYS A 78 -27.68 -10.34 1.11
C LYS A 78 -27.56 -8.91 1.66
N ASN A 79 -28.69 -8.27 1.98
CA ASN A 79 -28.73 -6.93 2.59
C ASN A 79 -28.37 -6.90 4.08
N GLY A 80 -28.68 -7.95 4.84
CA GLY A 80 -28.34 -8.06 6.27
C GLY A 80 -26.93 -8.59 6.51
N LEU A 81 -26.38 -9.31 5.53
CA LEU A 81 -25.05 -9.93 5.55
C LEU A 81 -24.07 -9.26 4.58
N GLN A 82 -24.32 -7.99 4.21
CA GLN A 82 -23.43 -7.24 3.32
C GLN A 82 -22.00 -7.27 3.86
N LYS A 83 -21.04 -7.69 3.01
CA LYS A 83 -19.59 -7.84 3.31
C LYS A 83 -19.16 -9.12 4.02
N ILE A 84 -20.03 -10.12 4.12
CA ILE A 84 -19.69 -11.42 4.71
C ILE A 84 -19.79 -12.46 3.60
N ASP A 85 -18.76 -13.26 3.39
CA ASP A 85 -18.82 -14.38 2.45
C ASP A 85 -19.76 -15.46 3.01
N ALA A 86 -20.47 -16.19 2.15
CA ALA A 86 -21.29 -17.32 2.58
C ALA A 86 -20.46 -18.35 3.36
N ALA A 87 -19.20 -18.57 2.98
CA ALA A 87 -18.28 -19.48 3.68
C ALA A 87 -17.97 -19.07 5.13
N ASP A 88 -18.07 -17.77 5.45
CA ASP A 88 -17.81 -17.21 6.79
C ASP A 88 -19.05 -17.24 7.70
N ILE A 89 -20.20 -17.66 7.17
CA ILE A 89 -21.43 -17.82 7.93
C ILE A 89 -21.32 -19.06 8.83
N VAL A 90 -21.61 -18.89 10.11
CA VAL A 90 -21.75 -19.99 11.07
C VAL A 90 -23.23 -20.26 11.31
N LEU A 91 -23.66 -21.44 10.90
CA LEU A 91 -24.99 -21.96 11.18
C LEU A 91 -24.96 -22.75 12.50
N SER A 92 -25.88 -22.43 13.40
CA SER A 92 -26.09 -23.18 14.64
C SER A 92 -27.54 -23.64 14.71
N LYS A 93 -27.74 -24.94 14.93
CA LYS A 93 -29.05 -25.57 15.07
C LYS A 93 -29.53 -25.45 16.52
N LEU A 94 -30.81 -25.13 16.71
CA LEU A 94 -31.46 -25.20 18.03
C LEU A 94 -31.80 -26.65 18.37
N GLU A 95 -31.51 -27.10 19.60
CA GLU A 95 -31.87 -28.46 20.04
C GLU A 95 -33.40 -28.63 20.10
N GLU A 96 -34.10 -27.61 20.59
CA GLU A 96 -35.56 -27.51 20.57
C GLU A 96 -35.98 -26.33 19.70
N ALA A 97 -36.90 -26.56 18.76
CA ALA A 97 -37.39 -25.51 17.88
C ALA A 97 -38.18 -24.43 18.68
N GLU A 98 -37.82 -23.16 18.49
CA GLU A 98 -38.45 -22.04 19.23
C GLU A 98 -39.54 -21.39 18.38
N SER A 99 -40.75 -21.18 18.90
CA SER A 99 -41.83 -20.57 18.11
C SER A 99 -41.47 -19.15 17.66
N ALA A 100 -41.65 -18.84 16.37
CA ALA A 100 -41.37 -17.52 15.79
C ALA A 100 -42.29 -16.41 16.31
N ASP A 101 -43.44 -16.78 16.89
CA ASP A 101 -44.42 -15.86 17.47
C ASP A 101 -44.38 -15.93 19.01
N PRO A 102 -44.57 -14.80 19.72
CA PRO A 102 -44.61 -13.43 19.19
C PRO A 102 -43.21 -12.90 18.85
N GLN A 103 -43.11 -12.04 17.82
CA GLN A 103 -41.83 -11.56 17.25
C GLN A 103 -41.06 -10.60 18.14
N ASP A 104 -41.76 -9.81 18.96
CA ASP A 104 -41.18 -8.80 19.85
C ASP A 104 -40.29 -9.41 20.96
N THR A 105 -40.60 -10.63 21.39
CA THR A 105 -39.81 -11.39 22.37
C THR A 105 -38.87 -12.41 21.74
N LEU A 106 -38.97 -12.65 20.42
CA LEU A 106 -38.28 -13.73 19.73
C LEU A 106 -36.76 -13.68 19.92
N ARG A 107 -36.17 -12.49 19.83
CA ARG A 107 -34.73 -12.31 20.01
C ARG A 107 -34.25 -12.81 21.37
N GLN A 108 -34.92 -12.39 22.44
CA GLN A 108 -34.56 -12.78 23.81
C GLN A 108 -34.73 -14.28 24.04
N ARG A 109 -35.82 -14.87 23.50
CA ARG A 109 -36.07 -16.31 23.60
C ARG A 109 -34.99 -17.11 22.89
N VAL A 110 -34.66 -16.76 21.66
CA VAL A 110 -33.62 -17.44 20.86
C VAL A 110 -32.22 -17.29 21.48
N GLU A 111 -31.88 -16.12 22.03
CA GLU A 111 -30.57 -15.89 22.69
C GLU A 111 -30.40 -16.71 23.98
N SER A 112 -31.49 -17.17 24.60
CA SER A 112 -31.47 -17.97 25.83
C SER A 112 -31.40 -19.49 25.61
N ARG A 113 -31.50 -19.96 24.35
CA ARG A 113 -31.53 -21.40 24.03
C ARG A 113 -30.15 -21.98 23.81
N GLU A 114 -30.02 -23.27 24.12
CA GLU A 114 -28.83 -24.07 23.78
C GLU A 114 -28.81 -24.35 22.27
N VAL A 115 -27.61 -24.22 21.69
CA VAL A 115 -27.39 -24.32 20.24
C VAL A 115 -26.21 -25.22 19.94
N VAL A 116 -26.37 -26.05 18.91
CA VAL A 116 -25.32 -26.93 18.40
C VAL A 116 -24.79 -26.35 17.09
N LYS A 117 -23.50 -26.01 17.04
CA LYS A 117 -22.85 -25.50 15.83
C LYS A 117 -22.80 -26.63 14.78
N LEU A 118 -23.28 -26.36 13.56
CA LEU A 118 -23.18 -27.29 12.43
C LEU A 118 -21.74 -27.22 11.89
N LYS A 119 -20.92 -28.21 12.27
CA LYS A 119 -19.46 -28.18 12.04
C LYS A 119 -19.01 -28.85 10.75
N ASP A 120 -19.70 -29.91 10.33
CA ASP A 120 -19.34 -30.66 9.14
C ASP A 120 -19.96 -30.00 7.90
N PRO A 121 -19.17 -29.42 6.98
CA PRO A 121 -19.70 -28.80 5.78
C PRO A 121 -20.39 -29.80 4.85
N TRP A 122 -20.04 -31.10 4.95
CA TRP A 122 -20.55 -32.16 4.09
C TRP A 122 -21.79 -32.86 4.65
N ALA A 123 -22.14 -32.61 5.91
CA ALA A 123 -23.39 -33.10 6.47
C ALA A 123 -24.57 -32.54 5.63
N THR A 124 -25.55 -33.39 5.38
CA THR A 124 -26.74 -32.99 4.62
C THR A 124 -27.81 -32.43 5.53
N VAL A 125 -28.78 -31.71 4.96
CA VAL A 125 -29.95 -31.24 5.69
C VAL A 125 -30.72 -32.40 6.34
N LEU A 126 -30.76 -33.59 5.75
CA LEU A 126 -31.41 -34.77 6.34
C LEU A 126 -30.61 -35.37 7.50
N ASP A 127 -29.28 -35.29 7.47
CA ASP A 127 -28.44 -35.73 8.60
C ASP A 127 -28.70 -34.86 9.84
N GLU A 128 -28.81 -33.55 9.62
CA GLU A 128 -29.04 -32.59 10.70
C GLU A 128 -30.53 -32.40 11.05
N PHE A 129 -31.45 -32.62 10.11
CA PHE A 129 -32.90 -32.48 10.29
C PHE A 129 -33.64 -33.70 9.71
N PRO A 130 -33.55 -34.86 10.39
CA PRO A 130 -34.10 -36.12 9.88
C PRO A 130 -35.63 -36.11 9.82
N THR A 131 -36.28 -35.38 10.72
CA THR A 131 -37.74 -35.19 10.74
C THR A 131 -38.14 -33.86 10.11
N GLU A 132 -39.39 -33.75 9.69
CA GLU A 132 -39.90 -32.50 9.12
C GLU A 132 -39.87 -31.38 10.17
N PRO A 133 -39.16 -30.27 9.91
CA PRO A 133 -39.05 -29.17 10.86
C PRO A 133 -40.43 -28.58 11.21
N ALA A 134 -40.64 -28.24 12.49
CA ALA A 134 -41.91 -27.69 12.95
C ALA A 134 -42.23 -26.37 12.24
N ALA A 135 -43.42 -26.27 11.65
CA ALA A 135 -43.83 -25.06 10.95
C ALA A 135 -43.86 -23.84 11.91
N ARG A 136 -43.33 -22.71 11.45
CA ARG A 136 -43.26 -21.43 12.19
C ARG A 136 -42.43 -21.46 13.47
N SER A 137 -41.47 -22.38 13.58
CA SER A 137 -40.45 -22.35 14.62
C SER A 137 -39.08 -22.05 14.04
N ILE A 138 -38.20 -21.37 14.77
CA ILE A 138 -36.80 -21.12 14.40
C ILE A 138 -36.01 -22.41 14.58
N HIS A 139 -35.21 -22.73 13.56
CA HIS A 139 -34.39 -23.94 13.52
C HIS A 139 -32.91 -23.60 13.52
N ILE A 140 -32.53 -22.52 12.83
CA ILE A 140 -31.13 -22.13 12.62
C ILE A 140 -30.90 -20.70 13.10
N ILE A 141 -29.87 -20.51 13.91
CA ILE A 141 -29.29 -19.21 14.20
C ILE A 141 -28.10 -19.00 13.26
N VAL A 142 -28.16 -17.90 12.51
CA VAL A 142 -27.11 -17.44 11.61
C VAL A 142 -26.24 -16.47 12.40
N SER A 143 -24.99 -16.86 12.62
CA SER A 143 -23.98 -16.01 13.24
C SER A 143 -22.79 -15.83 12.31
N VAL A 144 -22.01 -14.81 12.58
CA VAL A 144 -20.78 -14.53 11.85
C VAL A 144 -19.65 -14.97 12.77
N ASP A 145 -18.72 -15.80 12.29
CA ASP A 145 -17.59 -16.22 13.13
C ASP A 145 -16.67 -15.02 13.38
N THR A 146 -16.96 -14.26 14.42
CA THR A 146 -16.11 -13.13 14.83
C THR A 146 -14.75 -13.59 15.34
N LEU A 147 -14.59 -14.89 15.66
CA LEU A 147 -13.33 -15.47 16.11
C LEU A 147 -12.38 -15.81 14.96
N LYS A 148 -12.89 -16.00 13.72
CA LYS A 148 -12.03 -16.07 12.52
C LYS A 148 -11.69 -14.71 11.94
N ARG A 149 -12.24 -13.61 12.49
CA ARG A 149 -11.60 -12.30 12.35
C ARG A 149 -10.39 -12.24 13.27
N ASP A 150 -9.38 -13.05 12.96
CA ASP A 150 -8.00 -12.59 13.12
C ASP A 150 -7.87 -11.35 12.24
N HIS A 151 -8.08 -10.19 12.86
CA HIS A 151 -7.67 -8.84 12.46
C HIS A 151 -7.71 -8.43 10.97
N SER A 152 -8.45 -9.11 10.10
CA SER A 152 -8.49 -8.76 8.68
C SER A 152 -9.20 -7.40 8.54
N PRO A 153 -8.49 -6.33 8.17
CA PRO A 153 -8.99 -4.98 8.32
C PRO A 153 -9.94 -4.68 7.18
N SER A 154 -11.25 -4.62 7.48
CA SER A 154 -12.21 -4.06 6.52
C SER A 154 -11.82 -2.62 6.20
N LEU A 155 -11.89 -2.28 4.91
CA LEU A 155 -11.55 -1.01 4.24
C LEU A 155 -12.14 0.30 4.79
N SER A 156 -12.81 0.28 5.94
CA SER A 156 -13.12 1.50 6.68
C SER A 156 -12.76 1.32 8.15
N TRP A 157 -11.55 1.75 8.51
CA TRP A 157 -11.21 2.07 9.90
C TRP A 157 -12.13 3.18 10.48
N ASP A 158 -12.90 3.86 9.60
CA ASP A 158 -13.83 4.93 9.99
C ASP A 158 -15.26 4.49 10.30
N SER A 159 -15.72 3.29 9.93
CA SER A 159 -17.14 2.94 10.13
C SER A 159 -17.36 2.10 11.39
N LYS A 160 -17.89 2.79 12.42
CA LYS A 160 -18.55 2.27 13.63
C LYS A 160 -17.59 1.67 14.67
N ARG A 161 -16.92 2.58 15.38
CA ARG A 161 -16.48 2.36 16.77
C ARG A 161 -17.70 1.97 17.60
N LEU A 162 -17.85 0.68 17.88
CA LEU A 162 -18.68 0.23 18.99
C LEU A 162 -18.16 0.96 20.24
N ARG A 163 -19.07 1.56 21.02
CA ARG A 163 -18.77 2.17 22.31
C ARG A 163 -18.33 1.05 23.26
N ILE A 164 -17.07 0.64 23.13
CA ILE A 164 -16.39 -0.16 24.14
C ILE A 164 -16.30 0.76 25.36
N ASP A 165 -16.62 0.22 26.53
CA ASP A 165 -16.57 0.91 27.82
C ASP A 165 -15.30 1.77 27.94
N ASP A 166 -15.45 3.09 28.11
CA ASP A 166 -14.39 4.10 28.01
C ASP A 166 -13.22 3.78 28.97
N HIS A 167 -13.51 3.15 30.11
CA HIS A 167 -12.49 2.75 31.09
C HIS A 167 -11.56 1.63 30.59
N LEU A 168 -12.03 0.75 29.71
CA LEU A 168 -11.24 -0.37 29.20
C LEU A 168 -10.28 0.03 28.08
N GLN A 169 -10.46 1.21 27.50
CA GLN A 169 -9.72 1.65 26.33
C GLN A 169 -8.29 2.11 26.66
N HIS A 170 -8.07 2.62 27.87
CA HIS A 170 -6.75 3.13 28.32
C HIS A 170 -5.98 2.14 29.20
N ALA A 171 -6.52 0.95 29.46
CA ALA A 171 -5.91 -0.06 30.32
C ALA A 171 -4.49 -0.48 29.89
N TRP A 172 -4.17 -0.35 28.59
CA TRP A 172 -2.83 -0.61 28.07
C TRP A 172 -1.78 0.37 28.65
N LEU A 173 -2.15 1.64 28.86
CA LEU A 173 -1.24 2.69 29.33
C LEU A 173 -0.84 2.42 30.78
N PHE A 174 -1.82 2.07 31.62
CA PHE A 174 -1.60 1.69 33.03
C PHE A 174 -0.79 0.39 33.15
N ASP A 175 -1.12 -0.65 32.39
CA ASP A 175 -0.39 -1.92 32.43
C ASP A 175 1.06 -1.75 31.96
N LEU A 176 1.27 -0.99 30.88
CA LEU A 176 2.59 -0.67 30.36
C LEU A 176 3.41 0.12 31.39
N HIS A 177 2.88 1.25 31.88
CA HIS A 177 3.54 2.09 32.88
C HIS A 177 3.99 1.29 34.12
N SER A 178 3.09 0.46 34.67
CA SER A 178 3.39 -0.37 35.85
C SER A 178 4.55 -1.35 35.66
N LYS A 179 4.94 -1.63 34.40
CA LYS A 179 5.99 -2.57 34.04
C LYS A 179 7.30 -1.91 33.62
N ILE A 180 7.27 -0.65 33.19
CA ILE A 180 8.44 0.00 32.57
C ILE A 180 8.83 1.36 33.17
N TRP A 181 8.03 1.95 34.06
CA TRP A 181 8.34 3.26 34.64
C TRP A 181 9.69 3.25 35.38
N ASP A 182 10.59 4.17 35.00
CA ASP A 182 11.96 4.30 35.50
C ASP A 182 12.78 2.98 35.47
N CYS A 183 12.45 2.07 34.54
CA CYS A 183 13.13 0.78 34.38
C CYS A 183 14.16 0.85 33.24
N LYS A 184 15.20 1.68 33.41
CA LYS A 184 16.23 1.95 32.37
C LYS A 184 16.95 0.68 31.89
N ASP A 185 17.07 -0.34 32.73
CA ASP A 185 17.67 -1.63 32.42
C ASP A 185 16.84 -2.45 31.42
N LEU A 186 15.52 -2.25 31.37
CA LEU A 186 14.67 -2.93 30.39
C LEU A 186 14.91 -2.44 28.96
N LYS A 187 15.58 -1.29 28.76
CA LYS A 187 15.89 -0.76 27.43
C LYS A 187 16.65 -1.79 26.58
N GLN A 188 17.60 -2.52 27.15
CA GLN A 188 18.36 -3.55 26.41
C GLN A 188 17.54 -4.82 26.12
N LYS A 189 16.43 -5.05 26.85
CA LYS A 189 15.54 -6.20 26.68
C LYS A 189 14.38 -5.93 25.72
N LEU A 190 14.07 -4.66 25.47
CA LEU A 190 12.94 -4.25 24.64
C LEU A 190 13.39 -3.74 23.26
N PHE A 191 14.63 -3.25 23.14
CA PHE A 191 15.15 -2.66 21.92
C PHE A 191 16.26 -3.53 21.33
N TYR A 192 16.05 -3.95 20.09
CA TYR A 192 16.95 -4.83 19.36
C TYR A 192 17.54 -4.09 18.16
N ARG A 193 18.82 -4.32 17.89
CA ARG A 193 19.53 -3.88 16.67
C ARG A 193 20.27 -5.07 16.12
N LEU A 194 19.89 -5.51 14.92
CA LEU A 194 20.37 -6.75 14.31
C LEU A 194 20.76 -6.50 12.86
N GLU A 195 21.79 -7.18 12.40
CA GLU A 195 22.14 -7.25 10.98
C GLU A 195 21.45 -8.45 10.35
N ILE A 196 20.47 -8.19 9.49
CA ILE A 196 19.78 -9.22 8.73
C ILE A 196 20.58 -9.49 7.46
N THR A 197 20.83 -10.78 7.19
CA THR A 197 21.62 -11.27 6.05
C THR A 197 20.78 -12.21 5.19
N ALA A 198 21.27 -12.56 3.99
CA ALA A 198 20.61 -13.54 3.13
C ALA A 198 20.43 -14.91 3.83
N ALA A 199 21.35 -15.30 4.70
CA ALA A 199 21.23 -16.55 5.47
C ALA A 199 20.01 -16.56 6.40
N HIS A 200 19.71 -15.43 7.05
CA HIS A 200 18.50 -15.30 7.87
C HIS A 200 17.23 -15.46 7.04
N TYR A 201 17.21 -14.91 5.83
CA TYR A 201 16.09 -15.04 4.90
C TYR A 201 15.92 -16.49 4.45
N VAL A 202 16.99 -17.17 4.03
CA VAL A 202 16.95 -18.58 3.61
C VAL A 202 16.44 -19.48 4.74
N GLU A 203 16.93 -19.29 5.97
CA GLU A 203 16.46 -20.05 7.13
C GLU A 203 14.98 -19.77 7.43
N LEU A 204 14.54 -18.52 7.31
CA LEU A 204 13.13 -18.16 7.45
C LEU A 204 12.26 -18.84 6.41
N GLN A 205 12.65 -18.80 5.13
CA GLN A 205 11.90 -19.48 4.07
C GLN A 205 11.83 -20.99 4.33
N LYS A 206 12.95 -21.62 4.70
CA LYS A 206 12.98 -23.05 5.01
C LYS A 206 11.98 -23.43 6.09
N ARG A 207 12.00 -22.77 7.26
CA ARG A 207 11.08 -23.08 8.37
C ARG A 207 9.61 -22.85 8.02
N LEU A 208 9.35 -21.82 7.22
CA LEU A 208 8.00 -21.51 6.77
C LEU A 208 7.51 -22.51 5.72
N ASP A 209 8.37 -22.99 4.82
CA ASP A 209 8.02 -24.02 3.82
C ASP A 209 7.76 -25.38 4.49
N ASP A 210 8.51 -25.71 5.54
CA ASP A 210 8.29 -26.93 6.34
C ASP A 210 6.91 -26.95 7.02
N ILE A 211 6.45 -25.79 7.50
CA ILE A 211 5.15 -25.65 8.20
C ILE A 211 4.00 -25.43 7.21
N TYR A 212 4.25 -24.70 6.12
CA TYR A 212 3.25 -24.30 5.12
C TYR A 212 3.73 -24.65 3.71
N PRO A 213 3.75 -25.94 3.33
CA PRO A 213 4.29 -26.37 2.03
C PRO A 213 3.50 -25.84 0.83
N ASN A 214 2.26 -25.40 1.03
CA ASN A 214 1.41 -24.80 0.00
C ASN A 214 1.51 -23.26 -0.05
N ARG A 215 2.47 -22.62 0.63
CA ARG A 215 2.54 -21.15 0.70
C ARG A 215 2.79 -20.44 -0.64
N GLY A 216 3.28 -21.17 -1.64
CA GLY A 216 3.39 -20.70 -3.02
C GLY A 216 2.06 -20.72 -3.80
N SER A 217 1.00 -21.32 -3.25
CA SER A 217 -0.32 -21.40 -3.90
C SER A 217 -1.08 -20.07 -3.82
N GLU A 218 -1.93 -19.81 -4.81
CA GLU A 218 -2.86 -18.66 -4.82
C GLU A 218 -3.87 -18.75 -3.67
N ASP A 219 -4.26 -19.97 -3.28
CA ASP A 219 -5.21 -20.23 -2.18
C ASP A 219 -4.58 -20.13 -0.78
N TYR A 220 -3.26 -19.94 -0.68
CA TYR A 220 -2.60 -19.83 0.61
C TYR A 220 -3.04 -18.57 1.35
N ARG A 221 -3.64 -18.79 2.53
CA ARG A 221 -3.96 -17.75 3.52
C ARG A 221 -2.85 -17.71 4.56
N ASN A 222 -2.35 -16.51 4.81
CA ASN A 222 -1.24 -16.30 5.72
C ASN A 222 -1.57 -16.76 7.14
N GLY A 223 -0.63 -17.50 7.75
CA GLY A 223 -0.66 -17.82 9.18
C GLY A 223 0.00 -16.71 10.01
N ASN A 224 -0.34 -16.67 11.30
CA ASN A 224 0.46 -15.92 12.27
C ASN A 224 1.78 -16.68 12.51
N VAL A 225 2.86 -16.12 11.99
CA VAL A 225 4.21 -16.72 11.98
C VAL A 225 5.21 -15.89 12.80
N LEU A 226 4.70 -14.96 13.62
CA LEU A 226 5.54 -14.02 14.34
C LEU A 226 6.55 -14.70 15.27
N SER A 227 6.15 -15.79 15.93
CA SER A 227 7.04 -16.55 16.82
C SER A 227 8.24 -17.13 16.08
N ILE A 228 8.04 -17.64 14.85
CA ILE A 228 9.10 -18.20 14.00
C ILE A 228 10.07 -17.09 13.59
N LYS A 229 9.52 -15.95 13.13
CA LYS A 229 10.33 -14.79 12.73
C LYS A 229 11.16 -14.26 13.88
N LEU A 230 10.57 -14.09 15.06
CA LEU A 230 11.27 -13.64 16.27
C LEU A 230 12.32 -14.64 16.76
N ASP A 231 12.04 -15.95 16.67
CA ASP A 231 13.01 -16.97 17.02
C ASP A 231 14.26 -16.93 16.12
N ILE A 232 14.06 -16.72 14.81
CA ILE A 232 15.18 -16.51 13.87
C ILE A 232 15.93 -15.23 14.22
N LEU A 233 15.25 -14.11 14.42
CA LEU A 233 15.93 -12.85 14.76
C LEU A 233 16.71 -12.93 16.08
N ARG A 234 16.25 -13.74 17.05
CA ARG A 234 16.90 -13.91 18.35
C ARG A 234 18.01 -14.96 18.34
N SER A 235 17.89 -16.02 17.53
CA SER A 235 18.89 -17.10 17.49
C SER A 235 20.22 -16.68 16.86
N PHE A 236 20.19 -15.66 16.00
CA PHE A 236 21.39 -15.08 15.39
C PHE A 236 21.91 -13.82 16.09
N ALA A 237 21.21 -13.34 17.12
CA ALA A 237 21.67 -12.19 17.88
C ALA A 237 22.96 -12.57 18.64
N PRO A 238 24.09 -11.86 18.45
CA PRO A 238 25.27 -12.09 19.26
C PRO A 238 24.93 -11.87 20.74
N PRO A 239 25.51 -12.64 21.67
CA PRO A 239 25.22 -12.49 23.09
C PRO A 239 25.42 -11.03 23.55
N PRO A 240 24.54 -10.48 24.41
CA PRO A 240 24.49 -9.04 24.74
C PRO A 240 25.79 -8.42 25.29
N GLU A 241 26.73 -9.24 25.76
CA GLU A 241 27.95 -8.81 26.45
C GLU A 241 29.15 -8.53 25.50
N SER A 242 29.03 -8.81 24.19
CA SER A 242 30.17 -8.69 23.25
C SER A 242 30.14 -7.44 22.36
N LEU A 243 29.40 -6.36 22.73
CA LEU A 243 29.42 -5.07 22.01
C LEU A 243 30.78 -4.31 22.08
N ILE A 244 31.85 -4.97 22.54
CA ILE A 244 33.22 -4.46 22.50
C ILE A 244 33.74 -4.62 21.06
N GLN A 245 33.68 -3.53 20.30
CA GLN A 245 34.39 -3.25 19.05
C GLN A 245 34.89 -4.48 18.27
N VAL A 246 34.00 -5.08 17.47
CA VAL A 246 34.42 -6.01 16.42
C VAL A 246 35.14 -5.19 15.34
N THR A 247 36.47 -5.12 15.43
CA THR A 247 37.31 -4.73 14.29
C THR A 247 37.19 -5.83 13.25
N SER A 248 36.63 -5.49 12.09
CA SER A 248 36.44 -6.38 10.94
C SER A 248 37.79 -6.93 10.46
N THR A 249 38.25 -8.04 11.02
CA THR A 249 39.34 -8.82 10.44
C THR A 249 38.77 -9.49 9.19
N GLY A 250 39.18 -8.98 8.02
CA GLY A 250 38.75 -9.45 6.70
C GLY A 250 39.21 -10.87 6.41
N GLY A 251 38.53 -11.84 7.00
CA GLY A 251 38.51 -13.20 6.49
C GLY A 251 37.70 -13.21 5.21
N ASP A 252 38.21 -13.91 4.19
CA ASP A 252 37.55 -14.12 2.91
C ASP A 252 36.25 -14.91 3.15
N ASP A 253 35.15 -14.20 3.43
CA ASP A 253 33.82 -14.78 3.52
C ASP A 253 33.46 -15.35 2.14
N GLU A 254 33.51 -16.69 2.03
CA GLU A 254 32.94 -17.43 0.92
C GLU A 254 31.47 -17.01 0.78
N GLN A 255 31.18 -16.17 -0.21
CA GLN A 255 29.83 -15.76 -0.54
C GLN A 255 29.04 -17.01 -0.91
N ILE A 256 28.17 -17.46 0.00
CA ILE A 256 27.20 -18.51 -0.30
C ILE A 256 26.31 -17.98 -1.43
N GLU A 257 26.59 -18.40 -2.66
CA GLU A 257 25.71 -18.16 -3.79
C GLU A 257 24.41 -18.91 -3.54
N VAL A 258 23.43 -18.22 -2.98
CA VAL A 258 22.05 -18.71 -2.88
C VAL A 258 21.48 -18.69 -4.29
N ASP A 259 21.65 -19.81 -5.00
CA ASP A 259 21.10 -20.02 -6.33
C ASP A 259 19.57 -19.78 -6.31
N GLY A 260 19.08 -19.00 -7.27
CA GLY A 260 17.66 -18.65 -7.39
C GLY A 260 17.17 -17.44 -6.58
N MET A 261 17.99 -16.78 -5.75
CA MET A 261 17.57 -15.54 -5.07
C MET A 261 17.53 -14.35 -6.05
N ASP A 262 16.40 -13.66 -6.11
CA ASP A 262 16.19 -12.46 -6.95
C ASP A 262 17.22 -11.37 -6.62
N ASP A 263 17.77 -10.68 -7.63
CA ASP A 263 18.84 -9.70 -7.42
C ASP A 263 18.39 -8.50 -6.56
N GLU A 264 17.14 -8.07 -6.69
CA GLU A 264 16.56 -7.02 -5.82
C GLU A 264 16.46 -7.50 -4.38
N LEU A 265 16.00 -8.73 -4.18
CA LEU A 265 15.92 -9.35 -2.86
C LEU A 265 17.31 -9.48 -2.23
N ARG A 266 18.32 -9.88 -3.02
CA ARG A 266 19.72 -9.94 -2.57
C ARG A 266 20.23 -8.56 -2.18
N ALA A 267 19.86 -7.51 -2.91
CA ALA A 267 20.25 -6.13 -2.61
C ALA A 267 19.64 -5.58 -1.30
N LEU A 268 18.66 -6.27 -0.70
CA LEU A 268 18.15 -5.95 0.64
C LEU A 268 19.11 -6.40 1.76
N PHE A 269 20.16 -7.17 1.45
CA PHE A 269 21.06 -7.75 2.44
C PHE A 269 22.53 -7.43 2.15
N PRO A 270 23.37 -7.29 3.20
CA PRO A 270 22.97 -7.20 4.60
C PRO A 270 22.28 -5.86 4.91
N ALA A 271 21.40 -5.86 5.91
CA ALA A 271 20.74 -4.65 6.38
C ALA A 271 20.62 -4.63 7.90
N THR A 272 20.94 -3.50 8.51
CA THR A 272 20.72 -3.29 9.94
C THR A 272 19.26 -2.90 10.18
N VAL A 273 18.54 -3.72 10.94
CA VAL A 273 17.19 -3.43 11.41
C VAL A 273 17.21 -3.14 12.90
N THR A 274 16.55 -2.06 13.29
CA THR A 274 16.30 -1.74 14.71
C THR A 274 14.81 -1.89 14.96
N TYR A 275 14.41 -2.62 15.99
CA TYR A 275 13.00 -2.76 16.36
C TYR A 275 12.80 -2.80 17.87
N MET A 276 11.57 -2.55 18.29
CA MET A 276 11.12 -2.67 19.67
C MET A 276 10.12 -3.82 19.77
N ASP A 277 10.31 -4.69 20.76
CA ASP A 277 9.42 -5.80 21.04
C ASP A 277 8.98 -5.77 22.51
N LEU A 278 7.65 -5.66 22.70
CA LEU A 278 7.02 -5.61 24.02
C LEU A 278 6.48 -6.98 24.48
N SER A 279 6.70 -8.05 23.69
CA SER A 279 6.18 -9.38 23.99
C SER A 279 6.65 -9.93 25.35
N SER A 280 7.88 -9.60 25.75
CA SER A 280 8.47 -9.99 27.04
C SER A 280 7.72 -9.41 28.25
N LEU A 281 7.02 -8.29 28.09
CA LEU A 281 6.26 -7.63 29.14
C LEU A 281 4.91 -8.32 29.43
N LYS A 282 4.44 -9.23 28.55
CA LYS A 282 3.15 -9.92 28.68
C LYS A 282 2.00 -8.95 28.97
N LEU A 283 1.90 -7.89 28.18
CA LEU A 283 0.89 -6.84 28.37
C LEU A 283 -0.51 -7.43 28.29
N LYS A 284 -1.40 -7.02 29.20
CA LYS A 284 -2.81 -7.45 29.20
C LYS A 284 -3.53 -7.02 27.92
N LYS A 285 -3.16 -5.83 27.43
CA LYS A 285 -3.61 -5.27 26.15
C LYS A 285 -2.41 -4.59 25.50
N PRO A 286 -2.13 -4.85 24.21
CA PRO A 286 -1.10 -4.12 23.50
C PRO A 286 -1.52 -2.64 23.35
N PRO A 287 -0.56 -1.71 23.25
CA PRO A 287 -0.86 -0.34 22.88
C PRO A 287 -1.62 -0.31 21.54
N PRO A 288 -2.70 0.47 21.42
CA PRO A 288 -3.48 0.53 20.20
C PRO A 288 -2.63 1.08 19.06
N ARG A 289 -2.78 0.52 17.86
CA ARG A 289 -2.18 1.03 16.61
C ARG A 289 -0.64 1.02 16.58
N ILE A 290 0.01 0.31 17.51
CA ILE A 290 1.43 -0.03 17.41
C ILE A 290 1.57 -1.45 16.85
N PRO A 291 2.25 -1.65 15.71
CA PRO A 291 2.65 -2.99 15.30
C PRO A 291 3.63 -3.57 16.32
N LEU A 292 3.44 -4.82 16.72
CA LEU A 292 4.35 -5.52 17.62
C LEU A 292 4.90 -6.75 16.89
N PRO A 293 6.22 -6.81 16.61
CA PRO A 293 7.26 -5.81 16.89
C PRO A 293 7.12 -4.50 16.09
N LEU A 294 7.67 -3.42 16.65
CA LEU A 294 7.71 -2.10 16.03
C LEU A 294 9.06 -1.85 15.36
N LEU A 295 9.10 -1.68 14.04
CA LEU A 295 10.28 -1.14 13.35
C LEU A 295 10.61 0.27 13.88
N ILE A 296 11.86 0.48 14.29
CA ILE A 296 12.42 1.79 14.61
C ILE A 296 13.14 2.30 13.37
N ARG A 297 12.42 3.15 12.63
CA ARG A 297 12.89 3.77 11.39
C ARG A 297 14.06 4.73 11.65
N GLN A 298 14.96 4.88 10.69
CA GLN A 298 15.97 5.94 10.73
C GLN A 298 15.32 7.32 10.84
N GLU A 299 14.17 7.46 10.18
CA GLU A 299 13.29 8.64 10.24
C GLU A 299 12.98 9.08 11.68
N TYR A 300 12.78 8.15 12.59
CA TYR A 300 12.46 8.47 13.98
C TYR A 300 13.64 9.11 14.70
N GLY A 301 14.88 8.73 14.36
CA GLY A 301 16.09 9.37 14.86
C GLY A 301 16.19 10.82 14.38
N ILE A 302 15.94 11.06 13.10
CA ILE A 302 15.98 12.41 12.51
C ILE A 302 14.94 13.31 13.19
N ILE A 303 13.69 12.84 13.31
CA ILE A 303 12.64 13.60 13.98
C ILE A 303 13.00 13.86 15.45
N THR A 304 13.49 12.85 16.19
CA THR A 304 13.89 13.03 17.61
C THR A 304 14.97 14.09 17.76
N ASN A 305 16.00 14.07 16.90
CA ASN A 305 17.07 15.07 16.93
C ASN A 305 16.50 16.47 16.66
N MET A 306 15.60 16.60 15.68
CA MET A 306 14.91 17.87 15.43
C MET A 306 14.10 18.34 16.64
N LEU A 307 13.43 17.45 17.38
CA LEU A 307 12.68 17.83 18.60
C LEU A 307 13.62 18.40 19.68
N ASN A 308 14.78 17.78 19.84
CA ASN A 308 15.76 18.17 20.85
C ASN A 308 16.43 19.53 20.57
N GLU A 309 16.39 19.99 19.31
CA GLU A 309 16.91 21.31 18.90
C GLU A 309 15.88 22.43 19.05
N LEU A 310 14.62 22.11 19.35
CA LEU A 310 13.56 23.11 19.51
C LEU A 310 13.64 23.78 20.90
N PRO A 311 13.23 25.05 21.02
CA PRO A 311 13.18 25.73 22.32
C PRO A 311 12.16 25.05 23.25
N GLU A 312 12.33 25.20 24.55
CA GLU A 312 11.38 24.67 25.53
C GLU A 312 10.01 25.36 25.46
N GLY A 313 9.00 24.68 25.99
CA GLY A 313 7.64 25.19 26.08
C GLY A 313 6.93 25.30 24.73
N ASN A 314 5.95 26.19 24.65
CA ASN A 314 5.06 26.27 23.48
C ASN A 314 5.78 26.66 22.19
N ALA A 315 6.90 27.39 22.27
CA ALA A 315 7.70 27.81 21.13
C ALA A 315 8.38 26.63 20.42
N GLY A 316 8.57 25.50 21.12
CA GLY A 316 9.08 24.26 20.55
C GLY A 316 8.02 23.29 20.09
N SER A 317 6.76 23.71 20.01
CA SER A 317 5.67 22.82 19.61
C SER A 317 5.76 22.46 18.12
N VAL A 318 5.48 21.20 17.81
CA VAL A 318 5.59 20.65 16.46
C VAL A 318 4.41 19.74 16.12
N ILE A 319 4.04 19.79 14.84
CA ILE A 319 3.09 18.86 14.23
C ILE A 319 3.87 17.98 13.26
N ILE A 320 3.93 16.70 13.56
CA ILE A 320 4.49 15.66 12.69
C ILE A 320 3.35 15.13 11.83
N SER A 321 3.44 15.39 10.53
CA SER A 321 2.47 15.00 9.52
C SER A 321 3.13 14.28 8.36
N GLY A 322 2.36 13.73 7.43
CA GLY A 322 2.90 12.84 6.41
C GLY A 322 1.85 11.91 5.84
N GLN A 323 2.21 11.13 4.82
CA GLN A 323 1.33 10.15 4.20
C GLN A 323 0.73 9.15 5.22
N PRO A 324 -0.56 8.78 5.14
CA PRO A 324 -1.11 7.73 5.99
C PRO A 324 -0.30 6.42 5.88
N GLY A 325 0.00 5.78 7.02
CA GLY A 325 0.81 4.55 7.06
C GLY A 325 2.30 4.74 7.31
N THR A 326 2.84 5.96 7.25
CA THR A 326 4.28 6.26 7.46
C THR A 326 4.82 6.04 8.89
N GLY A 327 4.00 5.60 9.84
CA GLY A 327 4.46 5.29 11.20
C GLY A 327 4.49 6.48 12.17
N LYS A 328 3.79 7.58 11.88
CA LYS A 328 3.69 8.73 12.80
C LYS A 328 3.17 8.36 14.19
N THR A 329 2.05 7.64 14.27
CA THR A 329 1.51 7.16 15.56
C THR A 329 2.50 6.24 16.28
N ALA A 330 3.23 5.40 15.54
CA ALA A 330 4.28 4.56 16.10
C ALA A 330 5.45 5.38 16.66
N PHE A 331 5.88 6.44 15.97
CA PHE A 331 6.86 7.39 16.49
C PHE A 331 6.40 8.02 17.80
N LEU A 332 5.14 8.50 17.87
CA LEU A 332 4.60 9.10 19.09
C LEU A 332 4.67 8.14 20.28
N HIS A 333 4.22 6.91 20.09
CA HIS A 333 4.23 5.91 21.15
C HIS A 333 5.65 5.44 21.51
N LEU A 334 6.58 5.44 20.55
CA LEU A 334 7.99 5.20 20.82
C LEU A 334 8.56 6.27 21.77
N GLN A 335 8.19 7.54 21.61
CA GLN A 335 8.58 8.60 22.54
C GLN A 335 7.96 8.41 23.92
N ILE A 336 6.67 8.09 23.99
CA ILE A 336 5.97 7.76 25.25
C ILE A 336 6.70 6.64 26.01
N ILE A 337 7.06 5.55 25.32
CA ILE A 337 7.76 4.42 25.92
C ILE A 337 9.17 4.81 26.39
N ARG A 338 9.89 5.62 25.61
CA ARG A 338 11.21 6.13 26.00
C ARG A 338 11.12 7.00 27.25
N SER A 339 10.17 7.94 27.30
CA SER A 339 9.95 8.78 28.48
C SER A 339 9.61 7.96 29.72
N MET A 340 8.75 6.93 29.59
CA MET A 340 8.44 6.03 30.71
C MET A 340 9.67 5.27 31.21
N LEU A 341 10.48 4.70 30.30
CA LEU A 341 11.72 3.99 30.67
C LEU A 341 12.74 4.90 31.36
N GLU A 342 12.75 6.18 31.01
CA GLU A 342 13.65 7.18 31.57
C GLU A 342 13.13 7.82 32.86
N GLY A 343 11.87 7.53 33.24
CA GLY A 343 11.20 8.13 34.39
C GLY A 343 10.88 9.62 34.20
N VAL A 344 10.73 10.07 32.95
CA VAL A 344 10.49 11.49 32.62
C VAL A 344 8.98 11.75 32.56
N PRO A 345 8.42 12.67 33.36
CA PRO A 345 7.01 13.02 33.31
C PRO A 345 6.58 13.64 31.98
N PHE A 346 5.37 13.31 31.51
CA PHE A 346 4.77 13.90 30.31
C PHE A 346 3.25 13.96 30.39
N LEU A 347 2.66 14.75 29.49
CA LEU A 347 1.22 14.73 29.22
C LEU A 347 0.93 13.87 28.00
N TYR A 348 -0.15 13.10 28.03
CA TYR A 348 -0.61 12.33 26.88
C TYR A 348 -2.09 12.58 26.62
N GLN A 349 -2.40 13.12 25.43
CA GLN A 349 -3.76 13.24 24.94
C GLN A 349 -4.10 12.06 24.03
N THR A 350 -5.13 11.31 24.40
CA THR A 350 -5.62 10.17 23.63
C THR A 350 -6.42 10.62 22.41
N ILE A 351 -6.71 9.67 21.51
CA ILE A 351 -7.60 9.91 20.36
C ILE A 351 -9.06 10.19 20.75
N GLN A 352 -9.42 10.13 22.04
CA GLN A 352 -10.72 10.53 22.59
C GLN A 352 -10.67 11.94 23.18
N GLY A 353 -9.47 12.50 23.33
CA GLY A 353 -9.24 13.79 23.95
C GLY A 353 -9.11 13.74 25.48
N ASP A 354 -9.03 12.56 26.08
CA ASP A 354 -8.65 12.42 27.49
C ASP A 354 -7.18 12.77 27.65
N ILE A 355 -6.83 13.46 28.74
CA ILE A 355 -5.46 13.89 29.01
C ILE A 355 -4.98 13.26 30.31
N PHE A 356 -3.91 12.49 30.17
CA PHE A 356 -3.24 11.86 31.28
C PHE A 356 -1.93 12.60 31.59
N HIS A 357 -1.72 12.92 32.87
CA HIS A 357 -0.39 13.20 33.38
C HIS A 357 0.24 11.88 33.78
N VAL A 358 1.35 11.54 33.12
CA VAL A 358 2.10 10.30 33.31
C VAL A 358 3.39 10.65 34.03
N ALA A 359 3.45 10.33 35.32
CA ALA A 359 4.61 10.49 36.20
C ALA A 359 4.78 9.20 37.01
N ASP A 360 5.16 9.26 38.30
CA ASP A 360 5.17 8.09 39.21
C ASP A 360 3.80 7.38 39.30
N SER A 361 2.73 8.08 38.92
CA SER A 361 1.42 7.52 38.68
C SER A 361 0.79 8.13 37.42
N ILE A 362 -0.20 7.44 36.86
CA ILE A 362 -1.02 7.97 35.76
C ILE A 362 -2.29 8.58 36.34
N THR A 363 -2.51 9.85 36.06
CA THR A 363 -3.69 10.59 36.53
C THR A 363 -4.41 11.27 35.37
N LEU A 364 -5.74 11.15 35.32
CA LEU A 364 -6.57 11.90 34.37
C LEU A 364 -6.67 13.35 34.88
N ILE A 365 -6.24 14.31 34.06
CA ILE A 365 -6.24 15.73 34.44
C ILE A 365 -7.27 16.52 33.64
N LYS A 366 -7.82 17.57 34.27
CA LYS A 366 -8.76 18.52 33.65
C LYS A 366 -8.21 19.95 33.59
N SER A 367 -7.13 20.22 34.31
CA SER A 367 -6.41 21.49 34.35
C SER A 367 -4.92 21.22 34.62
N TRP A 368 -4.05 22.09 34.11
CA TRP A 368 -2.60 22.05 34.32
C TRP A 368 -2.18 23.34 35.00
N SER A 369 -1.31 23.26 36.00
CA SER A 369 -0.87 24.42 36.79
C SER A 369 0.56 24.24 37.33
N SER A 370 1.40 23.51 36.60
CA SER A 370 2.82 23.37 36.97
C SER A 370 3.60 24.63 36.58
N GLU A 371 4.63 24.94 37.36
CA GLU A 371 5.62 25.97 37.02
C GLU A 371 6.78 25.41 36.15
N GLU A 372 6.86 24.09 36.01
CA GLU A 372 7.91 23.42 35.23
C GLU A 372 7.46 23.12 33.79
N PRO A 373 8.35 23.30 32.79
CA PRO A 373 8.10 22.88 31.42
C PRO A 373 7.82 21.37 31.30
N ILE A 374 6.89 21.00 30.43
CA ILE A 374 6.54 19.59 30.19
C ILE A 374 6.23 19.34 28.70
N VAL A 375 6.49 18.11 28.23
CA VAL A 375 6.12 17.67 26.89
C VAL A 375 4.73 17.05 26.90
N ALA A 376 3.90 17.43 25.92
CA ALA A 376 2.60 16.81 25.66
C ALA A 376 2.60 16.03 24.34
N PHE A 377 2.41 14.72 24.42
CA PHE A 377 2.23 13.85 23.27
C PHE A 377 0.75 13.79 22.86
N VAL A 378 0.44 14.08 21.60
CA VAL A 378 -0.95 14.14 21.11
C VAL A 378 -1.12 13.28 19.84
N ASP A 379 -1.94 12.22 19.92
CA ASP A 379 -2.37 11.46 18.73
C ASP A 379 -3.63 12.10 18.13
N ALA A 380 -3.44 12.90 17.10
CA ALA A 380 -4.51 13.62 16.39
C ALA A 380 -4.84 12.97 15.04
N ASP A 381 -4.57 11.67 14.84
CA ASP A 381 -4.83 10.97 13.58
C ASP A 381 -6.32 10.65 13.34
N THR A 382 -7.24 11.37 14.00
CA THR A 382 -8.69 11.20 13.83
C THR A 382 -9.35 12.56 13.63
N ALA A 383 -10.48 12.57 12.92
CA ALA A 383 -11.10 13.77 12.35
C ALA A 383 -11.47 14.91 13.35
N SER A 384 -11.49 14.64 14.66
CA SER A 384 -12.14 15.51 15.64
C SER A 384 -11.25 16.14 16.70
N TYR A 385 -9.95 15.82 16.80
CA TYR A 385 -9.18 16.22 17.99
C TYR A 385 -8.03 17.17 17.66
N ALA A 386 -8.29 18.45 17.90
CA ALA A 386 -7.27 19.42 18.25
C ALA A 386 -6.65 19.06 19.61
N PRO A 387 -5.44 19.55 19.94
CA PRO A 387 -5.02 19.64 21.33
C PRO A 387 -6.12 20.33 22.14
N LYS A 388 -6.44 19.81 23.32
CA LYS A 388 -7.40 20.46 24.24
C LYS A 388 -6.82 21.78 24.74
N ASP A 389 -7.69 22.70 25.13
CA ASP A 389 -7.31 24.04 25.58
C ASP A 389 -6.33 24.04 26.77
N ILE A 390 -6.42 23.05 27.65
CA ILE A 390 -5.46 22.83 28.75
C ILE A 390 -4.00 22.66 28.27
N LEU A 391 -3.78 22.16 27.05
CA LEU A 391 -2.45 22.02 26.46
C LEU A 391 -1.93 23.32 25.85
N ILE A 392 -2.78 24.36 25.75
CA ILE A 392 -2.40 25.69 25.26
C ILE A 392 -1.78 26.49 26.41
N ASP A 393 -0.59 26.07 26.85
CA ASP A 393 0.16 26.69 27.94
C ASP A 393 1.59 27.02 27.49
N PRO A 394 2.15 28.19 27.84
CA PRO A 394 3.54 28.55 27.51
C PRO A 394 4.60 27.53 27.93
N LEU A 395 4.34 26.76 29.00
CA LEU A 395 5.25 25.76 29.55
C LEU A 395 5.06 24.38 28.91
N ILE A 396 4.04 24.18 28.08
CA ILE A 396 3.78 22.89 27.43
C ILE A 396 4.36 22.89 26.01
N GLN A 397 5.31 21.99 25.76
CA GLN A 397 5.77 21.68 24.41
C GLN A 397 4.89 20.59 23.80
N ILE A 398 4.14 20.91 22.75
CA ILE A 398 3.24 19.93 22.11
C ILE A 398 3.99 19.19 21.00
N VAL A 399 4.05 17.86 21.10
CA VAL A 399 4.47 16.95 20.03
C VAL A 399 3.23 16.21 19.52
N LEU A 400 2.68 16.69 18.41
CA LEU A 400 1.44 16.18 17.84
C LEU A 400 1.70 15.38 16.58
N THR A 401 1.08 14.20 16.44
CA THR A 401 1.06 13.46 15.17
C THR A 401 -0.31 13.53 14.51
N SER A 402 -0.36 13.82 13.21
CA SER A 402 -1.64 13.89 12.47
C SER A 402 -1.49 13.55 10.99
N SER A 403 -2.60 13.17 10.36
CA SER A 403 -2.71 13.20 8.89
C SER A 403 -2.67 14.65 8.34
N PRO A 404 -2.32 14.87 7.06
CA PRO A 404 -2.02 16.20 6.49
C PRO A 404 -3.08 17.30 6.70
N LYS A 405 -4.38 16.94 6.79
CA LYS A 405 -5.38 17.74 7.51
C LYS A 405 -6.24 16.84 8.38
N GLY A 406 -5.91 16.69 9.66
CA GLY A 406 -6.99 16.53 10.64
C GLY A 406 -8.02 17.65 10.39
N SER A 407 -9.31 17.33 10.26
CA SER A 407 -10.35 18.11 9.57
C SER A 407 -10.63 19.54 10.06
N LYS A 408 -9.87 20.08 11.03
CA LYS A 408 -10.03 21.44 11.54
C LYS A 408 -8.69 22.06 11.98
N GLN A 409 -7.77 22.36 11.07
CA GLN A 409 -6.59 23.22 11.34
C GLN A 409 -6.95 24.66 11.78
N GLN A 410 -8.21 24.96 12.08
CA GLN A 410 -8.61 26.23 12.68
C GLN A 410 -7.87 26.49 13.99
N TRP A 411 -7.58 25.45 14.77
CA TRP A 411 -6.78 25.59 15.99
C TRP A 411 -5.33 25.99 15.67
N ILE A 412 -4.71 25.51 14.58
CA ILE A 412 -3.37 25.98 14.16
C ILE A 412 -3.38 27.50 13.94
N LYS A 413 -4.47 28.06 13.39
CA LYS A 413 -4.63 29.50 13.24
C LYS A 413 -4.68 30.23 14.59
N GLN A 414 -5.23 29.59 15.63
CA GLN A 414 -5.27 30.13 17.00
C GLN A 414 -3.90 30.09 17.67
N TYR A 415 -3.05 29.10 17.36
CA TYR A 415 -1.68 28.98 17.87
C TYR A 415 -0.68 29.94 17.22
N GLY A 416 -1.10 30.72 16.21
CA GLY A 416 -0.23 31.67 15.51
C GLY A 416 0.88 30.98 14.69
N ARG A 417 1.90 31.76 14.27
CA ARG A 417 3.05 31.27 13.49
C ARG A 417 4.03 30.39 14.28
N LEU A 418 3.68 29.96 15.50
CA LEU A 418 4.63 29.35 16.44
C LEU A 418 4.77 27.83 16.29
N VAL A 419 3.81 27.14 15.69
CA VAL A 419 3.87 25.68 15.56
C VAL A 419 4.53 25.29 14.24
N ARG A 420 5.63 24.54 14.33
CA ARG A 420 6.32 23.99 13.16
C ARG A 420 5.56 22.78 12.64
N MET A 421 5.25 22.73 11.34
CA MET A 421 4.66 21.54 10.70
C MET A 421 5.73 20.79 9.90
N CYS A 422 6.03 19.56 10.31
CA CYS A 422 7.01 18.70 9.70
C CYS A 422 6.33 17.57 8.91
N ALA A 423 6.81 17.29 7.70
CA ALA A 423 6.48 16.09 6.94
C ALA A 423 7.43 14.94 7.33
N THR A 424 6.93 13.71 7.32
CA THR A 424 7.75 12.49 7.48
C THR A 424 8.11 11.89 6.13
N ASP A 425 9.28 11.26 6.03
CA ASP A 425 9.63 10.47 4.85
C ASP A 425 8.73 9.23 4.68
N LEU A 426 8.56 8.84 3.42
CA LEU A 426 7.98 7.55 3.03
C LEU A 426 8.88 6.41 3.50
N TRP A 427 8.35 5.19 3.51
CA TRP A 427 9.15 4.03 3.81
C TRP A 427 10.15 3.77 2.68
N SER A 428 11.40 3.47 3.02
CA SER A 428 12.34 2.98 2.02
C SER A 428 11.95 1.56 1.57
N PRO A 429 12.42 1.10 0.39
CA PRO A 429 12.21 -0.28 -0.03
C PRO A 429 12.68 -1.28 1.04
N GLY A 430 13.87 -1.06 1.61
CA GLY A 430 14.42 -1.89 2.69
C GLY A 430 13.54 -1.90 3.94
N GLU A 431 13.04 -0.75 4.38
CA GLU A 431 12.12 -0.68 5.53
C GLU A 431 10.85 -1.50 5.27
N LEU A 432 10.24 -1.37 4.08
CA LEU A 432 9.01 -2.06 3.72
C LEU A 432 9.21 -3.57 3.65
N PHE A 433 10.18 -4.03 2.85
CA PHE A 433 10.40 -5.44 2.62
C PHE A 433 10.89 -6.16 3.88
N LEU A 434 11.88 -5.62 4.59
CA LEU A 434 12.40 -6.27 5.79
C LEU A 434 11.38 -6.32 6.92
N THR A 435 10.55 -5.29 7.06
CA THR A 435 9.45 -5.34 8.04
C THR A 435 8.41 -6.37 7.65
N GLY A 436 7.96 -6.41 6.39
CA GLY A 436 6.99 -7.40 5.95
C GLY A 436 7.50 -8.84 6.13
N LEU A 437 8.76 -9.07 5.75
CA LEU A 437 9.40 -10.38 5.83
C LEU A 437 9.68 -10.81 7.27
N PHE A 438 10.19 -9.93 8.14
CA PHE A 438 10.74 -10.34 9.45
C PHE A 438 9.96 -9.84 10.67
N LEU A 439 9.13 -8.79 10.55
CA LEU A 439 8.47 -8.18 11.71
C LEU A 439 6.94 -8.21 11.62
N ASP A 440 6.35 -8.30 10.42
CA ASP A 440 4.91 -8.45 10.30
C ASP A 440 4.48 -9.82 10.86
N PRO A 441 3.39 -9.89 11.64
CA PRO A 441 2.93 -11.16 12.19
C PRO A 441 2.50 -12.19 11.14
N GLN A 442 2.09 -11.74 9.95
CA GLN A 442 1.62 -12.58 8.86
C GLN A 442 2.77 -13.02 7.95
N ASP A 443 2.61 -14.16 7.27
CA ASP A 443 3.57 -14.61 6.25
C ASP A 443 3.45 -13.81 4.94
N LEU A 444 4.10 -12.64 4.88
CA LEU A 444 4.14 -11.80 3.69
C LEU A 444 5.28 -12.24 2.79
N THR A 445 4.99 -12.99 1.72
CA THR A 445 6.03 -13.42 0.77
C THR A 445 6.63 -12.22 0.02
N TYR A 446 7.92 -12.31 -0.34
CA TYR A 446 8.59 -11.26 -1.09
C TYR A 446 7.89 -10.96 -2.43
N ALA A 447 7.45 -11.99 -3.16
CA ALA A 447 6.74 -11.83 -4.42
C ALA A 447 5.44 -11.01 -4.26
N ARG A 448 4.63 -11.30 -3.22
CA ARG A 448 3.39 -10.57 -2.94
C ARG A 448 3.66 -9.14 -2.47
N LEU A 449 4.73 -8.89 -1.73
CA LEU A 449 5.15 -7.54 -1.35
C LEU A 449 5.61 -6.72 -2.57
N LYS A 450 6.43 -7.33 -3.43
CA LYS A 450 6.93 -6.70 -4.66
C LYS A 450 5.78 -6.36 -5.60
N GLU A 451 4.84 -7.28 -5.77
CA GLU A 451 3.65 -7.02 -6.56
C GLU A 451 2.79 -5.90 -5.97
N SER A 452 2.55 -5.88 -4.66
CA SER A 452 1.71 -4.85 -4.04
C SER A 452 2.31 -3.44 -4.16
N VAL A 453 3.65 -3.30 -4.11
CA VAL A 453 4.35 -2.03 -4.35
C VAL A 453 4.06 -1.46 -5.75
N SER A 454 3.89 -2.32 -6.77
CA SER A 454 3.60 -1.86 -8.13
C SER A 454 2.26 -1.11 -8.26
N TYR A 455 1.34 -1.33 -7.31
CA TYR A 455 0.04 -0.67 -7.25
C TYR A 455 -0.01 0.43 -6.18
N PHE A 456 0.56 0.18 -5.00
CA PHE A 456 0.36 1.00 -3.79
C PHE A 456 1.63 1.71 -3.31
N GLY A 457 2.70 1.70 -4.11
CA GLY A 457 3.98 2.33 -3.76
C GLY A 457 4.58 1.73 -2.50
N TYR A 458 5.35 2.51 -1.75
CA TYR A 458 5.94 2.07 -0.47
C TYR A 458 5.05 2.40 0.73
N ASN A 459 3.73 2.22 0.60
CA ASN A 459 2.80 2.42 1.70
C ASN A 459 2.60 1.10 2.48
N PRO A 460 3.19 0.93 3.68
CA PRO A 460 3.09 -0.33 4.42
C PRO A 460 1.64 -0.72 4.75
N ARG A 461 0.75 0.26 4.96
CA ARG A 461 -0.66 -0.03 5.28
C ARG A 461 -1.36 -0.76 4.14
N GLN A 462 -1.17 -0.28 2.91
CA GLN A 462 -1.80 -0.87 1.73
C GLN A 462 -1.02 -2.11 1.24
N CYS A 463 0.31 -2.04 1.20
CA CYS A 463 1.14 -3.14 0.75
C CYS A 463 1.00 -4.37 1.62
N PHE A 464 1.08 -4.25 2.95
CA PHE A 464 0.97 -5.43 3.82
C PHE A 464 -0.42 -6.05 3.71
N GLN A 465 -1.48 -5.23 3.69
CA GLN A 465 -2.85 -5.72 3.52
C GLN A 465 -3.05 -6.42 2.17
N ALA A 466 -2.50 -5.87 1.08
CA ALA A 466 -2.55 -6.47 -0.24
C ALA A 466 -1.77 -7.79 -0.31
N SER A 467 -0.65 -7.88 0.41
CA SER A 467 0.20 -9.07 0.42
C SER A 467 -0.31 -10.21 1.30
N PHE A 468 -1.47 -10.04 1.96
CA PHE A 468 -2.11 -11.11 2.73
C PHE A 468 -2.60 -12.28 1.87
N SER A 469 -3.07 -12.00 0.65
CA SER A 469 -3.53 -13.00 -0.31
C SER A 469 -3.72 -12.36 -1.69
N VAL A 470 -3.78 -13.19 -2.74
CA VAL A 470 -4.12 -12.71 -4.09
C VAL A 470 -5.50 -12.04 -4.11
N SER A 471 -6.48 -12.60 -3.39
CA SER A 471 -7.82 -12.02 -3.27
C SER A 471 -7.81 -10.63 -2.62
N ASN A 472 -6.98 -10.42 -1.58
CA ASN A 472 -6.84 -9.12 -0.94
C ASN A 472 -6.23 -8.08 -1.88
N LEU A 473 -5.20 -8.46 -2.64
CA LEU A 473 -4.61 -7.60 -3.66
C LEU A 473 -5.67 -7.18 -4.69
N ILE A 474 -6.41 -8.14 -5.26
CA ILE A 474 -7.48 -7.88 -6.25
C ILE A 474 -8.54 -6.96 -5.65
N GLN A 475 -8.99 -7.23 -4.42
CA GLN A 475 -10.00 -6.42 -3.75
C GLN A 475 -9.55 -4.96 -3.56
N LEU A 476 -8.29 -4.75 -3.15
CA LEU A 476 -7.75 -3.40 -2.96
C LEU A 476 -7.60 -2.65 -4.29
N ILE A 477 -7.16 -3.35 -5.35
CA ILE A 477 -7.11 -2.82 -6.72
C ILE A 477 -8.52 -2.37 -7.14
N GLN A 478 -9.52 -3.26 -7.04
CA GLN A 478 -10.91 -2.98 -7.40
C GLN A 478 -11.48 -1.81 -6.58
N THR A 479 -11.16 -1.73 -5.29
CA THR A 479 -11.60 -0.63 -4.43
C THR A 479 -11.06 0.71 -4.93
N LEU A 480 -9.78 0.77 -5.32
CA LEU A 480 -9.19 1.99 -5.87
C LEU A 480 -9.78 2.33 -7.25
N GLU A 481 -9.96 1.34 -8.12
CA GLU A 481 -10.63 1.52 -9.41
C GLU A 481 -12.06 2.07 -9.25
N GLU A 482 -12.84 1.53 -8.32
CA GLU A 482 -14.18 2.02 -8.00
C GLU A 482 -14.14 3.44 -7.46
N ALA A 483 -13.21 3.74 -6.54
CA ALA A 483 -13.05 5.08 -6.00
C ALA A 483 -12.71 6.09 -7.10
N VAL A 484 -11.79 5.77 -8.01
CA VAL A 484 -11.46 6.60 -9.18
C VAL A 484 -12.65 6.71 -10.15
N ARG A 485 -13.36 5.61 -10.40
CA ARG A 485 -14.55 5.61 -11.28
C ARG A 485 -15.67 6.49 -10.74
N SER A 486 -15.81 6.57 -9.41
CA SER A 486 -16.81 7.35 -8.68
C SER A 486 -16.52 8.85 -8.61
N ILE A 487 -15.33 9.30 -9.04
CA ILE A 487 -14.99 10.72 -9.09
C ILE A 487 -16.00 11.45 -9.98
N SER A 488 -16.55 12.55 -9.46
CA SER A 488 -17.46 13.41 -10.21
C SER A 488 -16.76 14.00 -11.44
N PRO A 489 -17.38 13.97 -12.64
CA PRO A 489 -16.83 14.61 -13.83
C PRO A 489 -16.60 16.13 -13.68
N ILE A 490 -17.22 16.76 -12.67
CA ILE A 490 -17.10 18.19 -12.38
C ILE A 490 -15.83 18.49 -11.57
N LEU A 491 -15.33 17.53 -10.79
CA LEU A 491 -14.11 17.68 -10.01
C LEU A 491 -12.92 17.60 -10.96
N ASP A 492 -12.07 18.62 -11.00
CA ASP A 492 -10.83 18.58 -11.78
C ASP A 492 -9.72 17.81 -11.03
N ILE A 493 -8.78 17.23 -11.77
CA ILE A 493 -7.61 16.54 -11.22
C ILE A 493 -6.83 17.47 -10.27
N SER A 494 -6.76 18.77 -10.59
CA SER A 494 -6.15 19.78 -9.72
C SER A 494 -6.78 19.84 -8.32
N THR A 495 -8.09 19.56 -8.21
CA THR A 495 -8.79 19.53 -6.93
C THR A 495 -8.36 18.31 -6.12
N ILE A 496 -8.32 17.12 -6.74
CA ILE A 496 -7.82 15.89 -6.09
C ILE A 496 -6.35 16.07 -5.67
N PHE A 497 -5.53 16.69 -6.52
CA PHE A 497 -4.14 17.01 -6.18
C PHE A 497 -4.06 17.95 -4.98
N SER A 498 -4.88 19.01 -4.92
CA SER A 498 -4.92 19.91 -3.77
C SER A 498 -5.41 19.25 -2.48
N GLU A 499 -6.17 18.16 -2.63
CA GLU A 499 -6.65 17.32 -1.54
C GLU A 499 -5.56 16.42 -0.94
N ILE A 500 -4.34 16.37 -1.47
CA ILE A 500 -3.23 15.62 -0.83
C ILE A 500 -2.84 16.23 0.51
N TYR A 501 -2.99 17.54 0.62
CA TYR A 501 -2.85 18.24 1.89
C TYR A 501 -4.14 18.15 2.70
N SER A 502 -5.13 17.34 2.30
CA SER A 502 -6.39 17.15 3.00
C SER A 502 -6.56 15.72 3.55
N SER A 503 -7.69 15.41 4.20
CA SER A 503 -8.01 14.06 4.67
C SER A 503 -8.75 13.21 3.64
N SER A 504 -8.71 13.58 2.36
CA SER A 504 -9.36 12.81 1.30
C SER A 504 -8.65 11.47 1.11
N GLY A 505 -9.33 10.37 1.42
CA GLY A 505 -8.75 9.03 1.29
C GLY A 505 -8.31 8.70 -0.14
N LEU A 506 -9.01 9.22 -1.14
CA LEU A 506 -8.69 8.99 -2.55
C LEU A 506 -7.37 9.65 -2.94
N SER A 507 -7.15 10.90 -2.53
CA SER A 507 -5.89 11.60 -2.86
C SER A 507 -4.67 10.85 -2.35
N HIS A 508 -4.72 10.27 -1.14
CA HIS A 508 -3.61 9.50 -0.59
C HIS A 508 -3.41 8.12 -1.23
N SER A 509 -4.36 7.68 -2.05
CA SER A 509 -4.24 6.42 -2.79
C SER A 509 -3.64 6.64 -4.19
N ILE A 510 -3.64 7.88 -4.68
CA ILE A 510 -3.05 8.26 -5.97
C ILE A 510 -1.74 9.03 -5.79
N PHE A 511 -1.67 9.91 -4.80
CA PHE A 511 -0.54 10.78 -4.55
C PHE A 511 0.05 10.57 -3.16
N GLN A 512 1.36 10.79 -3.05
CA GLN A 512 2.12 10.69 -1.82
C GLN A 512 2.94 11.94 -1.57
N LEU A 513 3.15 12.24 -0.29
CA LEU A 513 3.89 13.42 0.17
C LEU A 513 5.10 13.06 1.02
N PHE A 514 6.18 13.81 0.85
CA PHE A 514 7.41 13.65 1.62
C PHE A 514 8.20 14.98 1.67
N PRO A 515 9.11 15.14 2.65
CA PRO A 515 9.99 16.30 2.77
C PRO A 515 10.72 16.70 1.48
N GLU A 516 10.87 18.00 1.25
CA GLU A 516 11.76 18.50 0.20
C GLU A 516 13.24 18.50 0.63
N ASP A 517 13.49 18.73 1.91
CA ASP A 517 14.80 18.90 2.53
C ASP A 517 14.78 18.48 4.01
N ASP A 518 15.93 18.56 4.67
CA ASP A 518 16.11 18.21 6.08
C ASP A 518 15.37 19.16 7.06
N ARG A 519 14.86 20.31 6.60
CA ARG A 519 13.99 21.15 7.42
C ARG A 519 12.58 20.57 7.50
N ARG A 520 12.23 19.67 6.57
CA ARG A 520 11.00 18.88 6.56
C ARG A 520 9.71 19.70 6.62
N LEU A 521 9.73 20.97 6.22
CA LEU A 521 8.55 21.81 6.34
C LEU A 521 7.42 21.27 5.45
N LEU A 522 6.24 21.02 6.04
CA LEU A 522 5.10 20.45 5.30
C LEU A 522 4.67 21.33 4.12
N GLY A 523 4.78 22.66 4.25
CA GLY A 523 4.46 23.61 3.17
C GLY A 523 5.41 23.54 1.97
N GLY A 524 6.59 22.94 2.12
CA GLY A 524 7.53 22.64 1.05
C GLY A 524 7.52 21.17 0.62
N ALA A 525 6.66 20.32 1.19
CA ALA A 525 6.67 18.89 0.90
C ALA A 525 6.47 18.61 -0.61
N ARG A 526 7.28 17.69 -1.14
CA ARG A 526 7.17 17.19 -2.50
C ARG A 526 5.99 16.25 -2.64
N VAL A 527 5.45 16.19 -3.85
CA VAL A 527 4.32 15.37 -4.22
C VAL A 527 4.68 14.50 -5.41
N GLU A 528 4.39 13.22 -5.28
CA GLU A 528 4.58 12.20 -6.30
C GLU A 528 3.34 11.34 -6.45
N ALA A 529 3.28 10.55 -7.52
CA ALA A 529 2.32 9.47 -7.61
C ALA A 529 2.70 8.35 -6.65
N VAL A 530 1.72 7.71 -6.03
CA VAL A 530 1.92 6.49 -5.23
C VAL A 530 2.51 5.38 -6.09
N SER A 531 2.02 5.23 -7.31
CA SER A 531 2.56 4.32 -8.32
C SER A 531 2.25 4.83 -9.73
N LYS A 532 2.99 4.34 -10.73
CA LYS A 532 2.69 4.62 -12.15
C LYS A 532 1.29 4.13 -12.54
N TRP A 533 0.88 2.98 -12.00
CA TRP A 533 -0.44 2.40 -12.23
C TRP A 533 -1.57 3.30 -11.68
N ALA A 534 -1.45 3.75 -10.42
CA ALA A 534 -2.47 4.60 -9.80
C ALA A 534 -2.62 5.94 -10.54
N LEU A 535 -1.50 6.54 -10.98
CA LEU A 535 -1.51 7.74 -11.80
C LEU A 535 -2.20 7.50 -13.16
N ASP A 536 -1.83 6.42 -13.86
CA ASP A 536 -2.41 6.08 -15.16
C ASP A 536 -3.92 5.81 -15.06
N LEU A 537 -4.37 5.12 -14.00
CA LEU A 537 -5.78 4.88 -13.71
C LEU A 537 -6.56 6.21 -13.58
N LEU A 538 -6.01 7.17 -12.83
CA LEU A 538 -6.61 8.50 -12.69
C LEU A 538 -6.64 9.24 -14.02
N LEU A 539 -5.52 9.29 -14.75
CA LEU A 539 -5.43 10.02 -16.02
C LEU A 539 -6.39 9.43 -17.07
N LYS A 540 -6.44 8.11 -17.22
CA LYS A 540 -7.36 7.43 -18.16
C LYS A 540 -8.83 7.74 -17.85
N LYS A 541 -9.20 7.74 -16.57
CA LYS A 541 -10.57 8.10 -16.14
C LYS A 541 -10.95 9.48 -16.65
N TYR A 542 -10.06 10.46 -16.51
CA TYR A 542 -10.32 11.83 -16.97
C TYR A 542 -10.23 11.97 -18.49
N GLU A 543 -9.23 11.35 -19.13
CA GLU A 543 -9.06 11.34 -20.59
C GLU A 543 -10.29 10.76 -21.32
N SER A 544 -11.00 9.81 -20.69
CA SER A 544 -12.25 9.25 -21.21
C SER A 544 -13.41 10.27 -21.27
N SER A 545 -13.37 11.29 -20.41
CA SER A 545 -14.40 12.34 -20.33
C SER A 545 -13.96 13.64 -21.00
N GLN A 546 -12.66 13.93 -20.99
CA GLN A 546 -12.03 15.14 -21.51
C GLN A 546 -10.66 14.77 -22.09
N SER A 547 -10.53 14.83 -23.42
CA SER A 547 -9.31 14.39 -24.13
C SER A 547 -8.02 15.02 -23.63
N ASP A 548 -8.12 16.28 -23.22
CA ASP A 548 -6.96 17.13 -22.90
C ASP A 548 -6.73 17.16 -21.38
N ALA A 549 -7.43 16.35 -20.58
CA ALA A 549 -7.35 16.42 -19.12
C ALA A 549 -5.94 16.21 -18.58
N ALA A 550 -5.22 15.22 -19.11
CA ALA A 550 -3.84 14.96 -18.69
C ALA A 550 -2.89 16.12 -19.08
N PHE A 551 -3.10 16.75 -20.23
CA PHE A 551 -2.35 17.95 -20.64
C PHE A 551 -2.67 19.15 -19.75
N ASN A 552 -3.95 19.41 -19.50
CA ASN A 552 -4.40 20.48 -18.61
C ASN A 552 -3.83 20.31 -17.20
N PHE A 553 -3.82 19.08 -16.68
CA PHE A 553 -3.21 18.78 -15.39
C PHE A 553 -1.68 18.96 -15.42
N TYR A 554 -1.00 18.51 -16.48
CA TYR A 554 0.43 18.75 -16.68
C TYR A 554 0.75 20.26 -16.68
N GLN A 555 -0.03 21.08 -17.39
CA GLN A 555 0.15 22.54 -17.41
C GLN A 555 -0.12 23.17 -16.04
N TYR A 556 -1.14 22.70 -15.32
CA TYR A 556 -1.44 23.15 -13.96
C TYR A 556 -0.25 22.93 -13.00
N ILE A 557 0.37 21.74 -13.03
CA ILE A 557 1.50 21.43 -12.15
C ILE A 557 2.86 21.92 -12.69
N LYS A 558 2.93 22.44 -13.92
CA LYS A 558 4.18 22.89 -14.56
C LYS A 558 4.90 23.96 -13.74
N GLY A 559 4.18 24.86 -13.08
CA GLY A 559 4.74 25.89 -12.20
C GLY A 559 4.94 25.47 -10.73
N ILE A 560 4.50 24.27 -10.34
CA ILE A 560 4.50 23.83 -8.94
C ILE A 560 5.78 23.04 -8.66
N ARG A 561 6.75 23.68 -7.99
CA ARG A 561 8.06 23.07 -7.66
C ARG A 561 7.91 21.73 -6.91
N SER A 562 6.99 21.63 -5.96
CA SER A 562 6.75 20.40 -5.19
C SER A 562 6.23 19.24 -6.05
N ALA A 563 5.65 19.51 -7.23
CA ALA A 563 5.11 18.50 -8.14
C ALA A 563 6.09 18.09 -9.26
N ALA A 564 7.37 18.45 -9.15
CA ALA A 564 8.35 18.21 -10.22
C ALA A 564 8.47 16.73 -10.61
N ALA A 565 8.46 15.80 -9.66
CA ALA A 565 8.54 14.38 -9.96
C ALA A 565 7.23 13.85 -10.59
N LEU A 566 6.07 14.27 -10.08
CA LEU A 566 4.79 13.96 -10.72
C LEU A 566 4.73 14.44 -12.18
N ARG A 567 5.23 15.66 -12.46
CA ARG A 567 5.34 16.20 -13.83
C ARG A 567 6.23 15.32 -14.71
N GLY A 568 7.33 14.79 -14.17
CA GLY A 568 8.21 13.84 -14.85
C GLY A 568 7.48 12.54 -15.20
N ASN A 569 6.73 11.97 -14.25
CA ASN A 569 5.96 10.74 -14.46
C ASN A 569 4.89 10.90 -15.55
N ILE A 570 4.22 12.06 -15.61
CA ILE A 570 3.25 12.35 -16.67
C ILE A 570 3.94 12.48 -18.03
N MET A 571 5.08 13.18 -18.10
CA MET A 571 5.86 13.31 -19.33
C MET A 571 6.35 11.95 -19.83
N GLU A 572 6.88 11.10 -18.94
CA GLU A 572 7.29 9.73 -19.24
C GLU A 572 6.14 8.93 -19.86
N ARG A 573 4.98 8.94 -19.20
CA ARG A 573 3.77 8.27 -19.71
C ARG A 573 3.42 8.73 -21.13
N GLN A 574 3.45 10.03 -21.40
CA GLN A 574 3.09 10.54 -22.73
C GLN A 574 4.12 10.25 -23.80
N VAL A 575 5.41 10.31 -23.49
CA VAL A 575 6.46 9.89 -24.43
C VAL A 575 6.31 8.43 -24.79
N LEU A 576 6.05 7.58 -23.79
CA LEU A 576 5.76 6.17 -24.02
C LEU A 576 4.50 6.02 -24.88
N ASN A 577 3.38 6.67 -24.56
CA ASN A 577 2.18 6.60 -25.41
C ASN A 577 2.44 7.06 -26.84
N TYR A 578 3.19 8.15 -27.02
CA TYR A 578 3.56 8.66 -28.35
C TYR A 578 4.30 7.62 -29.18
N PHE A 579 5.31 6.94 -28.60
CA PHE A 579 6.03 5.88 -29.30
C PHE A 579 5.15 4.67 -29.68
N ASP A 580 4.11 4.37 -28.90
CA ASP A 580 3.13 3.31 -29.25
C ASP A 580 2.22 3.70 -30.41
N THR A 581 1.99 5.00 -30.63
CA THR A 581 1.11 5.50 -31.71
C THR A 581 1.78 5.60 -33.06
N LEU A 582 3.10 5.36 -33.16
CA LEU A 582 3.83 5.44 -34.43
C LEU A 582 3.44 4.29 -35.37
N GLU A 583 2.87 4.63 -36.53
CA GLU A 583 2.39 3.66 -37.52
C GLU A 583 3.53 2.92 -38.26
N GLY A 584 4.75 3.44 -38.22
CA GLY A 584 5.90 2.86 -38.89
C GLY A 584 7.22 3.40 -38.32
N PRO A 585 8.35 3.03 -38.95
CA PRO A 585 9.64 3.57 -38.58
C PRO A 585 9.63 5.10 -38.69
N GLN A 586 10.00 5.78 -37.61
CA GLN A 586 10.03 7.23 -37.54
C GLN A 586 11.46 7.68 -37.24
N SER A 587 12.01 8.55 -38.08
CA SER A 587 13.30 9.19 -37.82
C SER A 587 13.12 10.43 -36.96
N PHE A 588 13.98 10.56 -35.96
CA PHE A 588 14.09 11.67 -35.03
C PHE A 588 15.49 12.27 -35.14
N GLU A 589 15.57 13.59 -35.08
CA GLU A 589 16.83 14.29 -34.93
C GLU A 589 17.29 14.16 -33.46
N ILE A 590 18.49 13.64 -33.25
CA ILE A 590 19.11 13.55 -31.93
C ILE A 590 20.46 14.25 -31.93
N ARG A 591 20.79 14.92 -30.83
CA ARG A 591 22.08 15.60 -30.64
C ARG A 591 22.94 14.80 -29.66
N SER A 592 24.16 14.47 -30.08
CA SER A 592 25.18 13.88 -29.21
C SER A 592 25.53 14.86 -28.09
N LEU A 593 25.57 14.38 -26.85
CA LEU A 593 25.92 15.21 -25.70
C LEU A 593 27.43 15.35 -25.49
N ALA A 594 28.24 14.54 -26.17
CA ALA A 594 29.70 14.60 -26.07
C ALA A 594 30.32 15.68 -26.98
N ASP A 595 29.81 15.82 -28.21
CA ASP A 595 30.37 16.70 -29.24
C ASP A 595 29.33 17.59 -29.94
N SER A 596 28.08 17.56 -29.50
CA SER A 596 26.95 18.31 -30.08
C SER A 596 26.65 18.00 -31.56
N THR A 597 27.18 16.91 -32.10
CA THR A 597 26.84 16.49 -33.46
C THR A 597 25.39 16.05 -33.55
N ILE A 598 24.73 16.43 -34.65
CA ILE A 598 23.34 16.07 -34.93
C ILE A 598 23.33 14.81 -35.81
N SER A 599 22.50 13.84 -35.45
CA SER A 599 22.31 12.60 -36.21
C SER A 599 20.84 12.20 -36.24
N ASN A 600 20.47 11.32 -37.18
CA ASN A 600 19.12 10.77 -37.26
C ASN A 600 19.07 9.43 -36.55
N TRP A 601 18.15 9.31 -35.59
CA TRP A 601 17.79 8.05 -34.95
C TRP A 601 16.42 7.58 -35.43
N THR A 602 16.37 6.39 -36.00
CA THR A 602 15.11 5.79 -36.44
C THR A 602 14.57 4.87 -35.35
N TYR A 603 13.38 5.21 -34.83
CA TYR A 603 12.60 4.31 -34.00
C TYR A 603 11.87 3.30 -34.91
N PRO A 604 12.14 1.98 -34.80
CA PRO A 604 11.78 1.00 -35.83
C PRO A 604 10.31 0.55 -35.84
N ARG A 605 9.43 1.18 -35.04
CA ARG A 605 8.13 0.65 -34.60
C ARG A 605 8.32 -0.69 -33.86
N ALA A 606 8.31 -0.63 -32.54
CA ALA A 606 8.58 -1.77 -31.68
C ALA A 606 7.33 -2.25 -30.94
N THR A 607 7.24 -3.56 -30.71
CA THR A 607 6.23 -4.11 -29.81
C THR A 607 6.59 -3.73 -28.38
N ARG A 608 5.70 -3.04 -27.67
CA ARG A 608 5.89 -2.74 -26.25
C ARG A 608 5.62 -3.98 -25.40
N ALA A 609 6.53 -4.25 -24.46
CA ALA A 609 6.31 -5.20 -23.38
C ALA A 609 6.80 -4.63 -22.06
N THR A 610 6.08 -4.92 -20.97
CA THR A 610 6.58 -4.65 -19.62
C THR A 610 7.40 -5.84 -19.14
N PHE A 611 8.46 -5.59 -18.37
CA PHE A 611 9.31 -6.66 -17.85
C PHE A 611 9.60 -6.54 -16.36
N GLU A 612 9.86 -7.69 -15.76
CA GLU A 612 10.53 -7.86 -14.47
C GLU A 612 11.92 -8.44 -14.72
N SER A 613 12.78 -8.43 -13.73
CA SER A 613 14.16 -8.95 -13.86
C SER A 613 14.22 -10.39 -14.35
N SER A 614 13.28 -11.23 -13.90
CA SER A 614 13.17 -12.63 -14.30
C SER A 614 12.71 -12.81 -15.75
N SER A 615 11.94 -11.87 -16.32
CA SER A 615 11.37 -11.98 -17.67
C SER A 615 12.16 -11.21 -18.74
N PHE A 616 13.07 -10.31 -18.36
CA PHE A 616 13.84 -9.50 -19.31
C PHE A 616 14.58 -10.36 -20.35
N THR A 617 15.36 -11.35 -19.89
CA THR A 617 16.22 -12.19 -20.75
C THR A 617 15.40 -13.02 -21.74
N SER A 618 14.27 -13.58 -21.31
CA SER A 618 13.43 -14.42 -22.17
C SER A 618 12.72 -13.58 -23.25
N LEU A 619 12.16 -12.43 -22.87
CA LEU A 619 11.53 -11.48 -23.81
C LEU A 619 12.54 -10.99 -24.87
N LEU A 620 13.73 -10.57 -24.44
CA LEU A 620 14.75 -10.07 -25.36
C LEU A 620 15.32 -11.19 -26.24
N SER A 621 15.52 -12.40 -25.71
CA SER A 621 15.98 -13.56 -26.49
C SER A 621 14.98 -13.95 -27.58
N SER A 622 13.68 -13.89 -27.27
CA SER A 622 12.62 -14.10 -28.27
C SER A 622 12.71 -13.07 -29.40
N ALA A 623 12.81 -11.78 -29.07
CA ALA A 623 12.95 -10.71 -30.07
C ALA A 623 14.23 -10.82 -30.91
N VAL A 624 15.35 -11.17 -30.30
CA VAL A 624 16.62 -11.40 -30.99
C VAL A 624 16.53 -12.56 -31.97
N SER A 625 15.92 -13.67 -31.55
CA SER A 625 15.79 -14.88 -32.38
C SER A 625 14.83 -14.66 -33.55
N SER A 626 13.71 -13.98 -33.30
CA SER A 626 12.69 -13.68 -34.29
C SER A 626 12.95 -12.40 -35.11
N ARG A 627 14.04 -11.67 -34.80
CA ARG A 627 14.46 -10.42 -35.47
C ARG A 627 13.36 -9.36 -35.59
N TYR A 628 12.57 -9.15 -34.54
CA TYR A 628 11.61 -8.04 -34.47
C TYR A 628 12.05 -6.99 -33.43
N ALA A 629 11.60 -5.75 -33.60
CA ALA A 629 11.91 -4.67 -32.67
C ALA A 629 11.05 -4.77 -31.39
N LEU A 630 11.68 -4.58 -30.23
CA LEU A 630 11.04 -4.75 -28.92
C LEU A 630 11.34 -3.54 -28.02
N HIS A 631 10.30 -2.94 -27.45
CA HIS A 631 10.38 -1.83 -26.50
C HIS A 631 10.00 -2.32 -25.10
N LEU A 632 11.01 -2.52 -24.27
CA LEU A 632 10.91 -3.05 -22.92
C LEU A 632 10.78 -1.92 -21.89
N VAL A 633 9.68 -1.91 -21.13
CA VAL A 633 9.43 -0.95 -20.03
C VAL A 633 9.51 -1.70 -18.69
N PRO A 634 10.34 -1.28 -17.73
CA PRO A 634 10.43 -1.94 -16.44
C PRO A 634 9.11 -1.80 -15.66
N ARG A 635 8.68 -2.89 -15.02
CA ARG A 635 7.54 -2.89 -14.08
C ARG A 635 7.94 -2.35 -12.71
N ASP A 636 9.22 -2.52 -12.34
CA ASP A 636 9.81 -1.98 -11.11
C ASP A 636 9.74 -0.44 -11.13
N PRO A 637 9.04 0.20 -10.18
CA PRO A 637 8.90 1.66 -10.14
C PRO A 637 10.23 2.38 -9.93
N ASP A 638 11.21 1.72 -9.30
CA ASP A 638 12.52 2.29 -8.96
C ASP A 638 13.64 1.74 -9.82
N PHE A 639 13.32 1.18 -10.99
CA PHE A 639 14.34 0.64 -11.88
C PHE A 639 15.40 1.71 -12.18
N PRO A 640 16.66 1.51 -11.74
CA PRO A 640 17.65 2.56 -11.83
C PRO A 640 18.06 2.81 -13.28
N ALA A 641 18.45 4.05 -13.58
CA ALA A 641 19.06 4.52 -14.83
C ALA A 641 18.14 4.90 -16.00
N ILE A 642 17.21 4.03 -16.39
CA ILE A 642 16.45 4.20 -17.64
C ILE A 642 14.95 3.93 -17.48
N ASN A 643 14.12 4.68 -18.21
CA ASN A 643 12.67 4.45 -18.26
C ASN A 643 12.28 3.30 -19.19
N SER A 644 13.11 2.96 -20.18
CA SER A 644 12.87 1.80 -21.06
C SER A 644 14.10 1.41 -21.88
N VAL A 645 14.10 0.18 -22.41
CA VAL A 645 15.11 -0.37 -23.34
C VAL A 645 14.46 -0.65 -24.68
N LEU A 646 15.08 -0.22 -25.76
CA LEU A 646 14.70 -0.56 -27.13
C LEU A 646 15.74 -1.49 -27.75
N TYR A 647 15.27 -2.64 -28.24
CA TYR A 647 15.99 -3.50 -29.16
C TYR A 647 15.51 -3.26 -30.58
N ASP A 648 16.45 -2.94 -31.47
CA ASP A 648 16.23 -2.80 -32.91
C ASP A 648 17.07 -3.87 -33.64
N PRO A 649 16.46 -4.79 -34.40
CA PRO A 649 17.19 -5.82 -35.13
C PRO A 649 18.14 -5.27 -36.20
N SER A 650 17.96 -4.01 -36.64
CA SER A 650 18.86 -3.32 -37.57
C SER A 650 20.06 -2.68 -36.87
N SER A 651 20.07 -2.61 -35.54
CA SER A 651 21.15 -2.05 -34.72
C SER A 651 21.89 -3.16 -33.97
N PRO A 652 23.23 -3.12 -33.90
CA PRO A 652 24.00 -4.05 -33.07
C PRO A 652 23.95 -3.71 -31.57
N VAL A 653 23.40 -2.56 -31.19
CA VAL A 653 23.39 -2.05 -29.81
C VAL A 653 21.99 -1.85 -29.26
N LEU A 654 21.85 -2.00 -27.93
CA LEU A 654 20.64 -1.59 -27.22
C LEU A 654 20.57 -0.07 -27.10
N THR A 655 19.34 0.45 -27.17
CA THR A 655 19.07 1.87 -26.90
C THR A 655 18.31 2.00 -25.58
N GLY A 656 18.93 2.62 -24.57
CA GLY A 656 18.22 3.07 -23.37
C GLY A 656 17.50 4.39 -23.66
N ILE A 657 16.28 4.53 -23.15
CA ILE A 657 15.48 5.75 -23.25
C ILE A 657 15.24 6.27 -21.84
N GLN A 658 15.62 7.52 -21.58
CA GLN A 658 15.41 8.21 -20.31
C GLN A 658 14.61 9.50 -20.55
N VAL A 659 13.38 9.57 -20.06
CA VAL A 659 12.51 10.73 -20.15
C VAL A 659 12.76 11.64 -18.95
N THR A 660 13.09 12.91 -19.20
CA THR A 660 13.30 13.88 -18.12
C THR A 660 12.85 15.28 -18.51
N ILE A 661 12.51 16.04 -17.48
CA ILE A 661 12.14 17.46 -17.53
C ILE A 661 13.10 18.31 -16.68
N ARG A 662 14.13 17.68 -16.11
CA ARG A 662 15.19 18.31 -15.33
C ARG A 662 16.40 18.47 -16.23
N ASP A 663 17.09 19.60 -16.09
CA ASP A 663 18.34 19.86 -16.82
C ASP A 663 19.46 18.91 -16.37
N GLU A 664 19.41 18.49 -15.10
CA GLU A 664 20.31 17.49 -14.52
C GLU A 664 19.53 16.23 -14.12
N HIS A 665 20.00 15.09 -14.62
CA HIS A 665 19.49 13.75 -14.36
C HIS A 665 20.62 12.71 -14.43
N PRO A 666 21.42 12.56 -13.35
CA PRO A 666 22.50 11.58 -13.31
C PRO A 666 22.02 10.17 -13.63
N VAL A 667 22.77 9.44 -14.45
CA VAL A 667 22.47 8.07 -14.85
C VAL A 667 23.02 7.12 -13.80
N ALA A 668 22.15 6.36 -13.15
CA ALA A 668 22.57 5.39 -12.14
C ALA A 668 23.25 4.18 -12.79
N VAL A 669 24.57 4.04 -12.63
CA VAL A 669 25.36 2.94 -13.22
C VAL A 669 24.88 1.56 -12.75
N SER A 670 24.31 1.46 -11.56
CA SER A 670 23.74 0.22 -11.03
C SER A 670 22.67 -0.38 -11.95
N GLY A 671 21.80 0.43 -12.56
CA GLY A 671 20.78 -0.05 -13.50
C GLY A 671 21.38 -0.57 -14.80
N LEU A 672 22.40 0.10 -15.31
CA LEU A 672 23.10 -0.34 -16.52
C LEU A 672 23.87 -1.64 -16.29
N LYS A 673 24.56 -1.76 -15.15
CA LYS A 673 25.21 -3.02 -14.71
C LYS A 673 24.21 -4.16 -14.63
N ARG A 674 23.02 -3.88 -14.09
CA ARG A 674 21.93 -4.85 -13.96
C ARG A 674 21.43 -5.34 -15.32
N ILE A 675 21.22 -4.44 -16.30
CA ILE A 675 20.87 -4.87 -17.66
C ILE A 675 21.99 -5.71 -18.26
N GLN A 676 23.25 -5.31 -18.07
CA GLN A 676 24.40 -6.04 -18.60
C GLN A 676 24.54 -7.43 -17.97
N SER A 677 24.20 -7.63 -16.70
CA SER A 677 24.25 -8.95 -16.06
C SER A 677 23.24 -9.93 -16.67
N TRP A 678 22.09 -9.44 -17.14
CA TRP A 678 21.08 -10.26 -17.84
C TRP A 678 21.51 -10.71 -19.24
N LEU A 679 22.46 -10.02 -19.88
CA LEU A 679 22.97 -10.36 -21.20
C LEU A 679 24.14 -11.36 -21.13
N LYS A 680 23.91 -12.60 -20.69
CA LYS A 680 24.99 -13.59 -20.44
C LYS A 680 25.96 -13.77 -21.63
N GLN A 681 27.25 -13.94 -21.34
CA GLN A 681 28.33 -14.01 -22.35
C GLN A 681 28.24 -15.26 -23.26
N ASP A 682 27.64 -16.32 -22.75
CA ASP A 682 27.44 -17.60 -23.41
C ASP A 682 26.07 -17.71 -24.11
N SER A 683 25.34 -16.60 -24.22
CA SER A 683 24.01 -16.55 -24.83
C SER A 683 24.00 -15.81 -26.17
N PRO A 684 22.95 -15.99 -27.01
CA PRO A 684 22.74 -15.16 -28.21
C PRO A 684 22.67 -13.65 -27.95
N LEU A 685 22.43 -13.25 -26.69
CA LEU A 685 22.40 -11.86 -26.26
C LEU A 685 23.79 -11.26 -26.02
N ALA A 686 24.86 -12.07 -26.01
CA ALA A 686 26.23 -11.61 -25.72
C ALA A 686 26.68 -10.47 -26.65
N ARG A 687 26.23 -10.49 -27.91
CA ARG A 687 26.51 -9.44 -28.90
C ARG A 687 25.96 -8.07 -28.53
N LEU A 688 24.93 -8.02 -27.67
CA LEU A 688 24.31 -6.78 -27.22
C LEU A 688 25.01 -6.19 -25.99
N ARG A 689 26.02 -6.87 -25.41
CA ARG A 689 26.78 -6.36 -24.27
C ARG A 689 27.62 -5.16 -24.69
N PRO A 690 27.67 -4.09 -23.87
CA PRO A 690 28.50 -2.93 -24.16
C PRO A 690 29.96 -3.21 -23.76
N SER A 691 30.89 -2.64 -24.53
CA SER A 691 32.33 -2.69 -24.24
C SER A 691 32.97 -1.33 -24.50
N ILE A 692 34.18 -1.10 -23.98
CA ILE A 692 34.89 0.17 -24.21
C ILE A 692 35.28 0.32 -25.70
N SER A 693 35.61 -0.77 -26.37
CA SER A 693 36.11 -0.74 -27.76
C SER A 693 35.01 -0.86 -28.82
N ALA A 694 33.81 -1.34 -28.46
CA ALA A 694 32.74 -1.64 -29.40
C ALA A 694 31.36 -1.70 -28.72
N ASN A 695 30.30 -1.64 -29.52
CA ASN A 695 28.91 -1.79 -29.09
C ASN A 695 28.50 -0.84 -27.97
N HIS A 696 28.93 0.42 -28.07
CA HIS A 696 28.53 1.46 -27.11
C HIS A 696 27.01 1.53 -27.06
N TRP A 697 26.44 1.37 -25.87
CA TRP A 697 25.00 1.52 -25.73
C TRP A 697 24.61 2.95 -26.03
N ARG A 698 23.50 3.11 -26.74
CA ARG A 698 22.93 4.44 -26.99
C ARG A 698 21.99 4.78 -25.83
N LEU A 699 22.21 5.89 -25.15
CA LEU A 699 21.27 6.42 -24.15
C LEU A 699 20.65 7.71 -24.68
N VAL A 700 19.36 7.69 -24.99
CA VAL A 700 18.62 8.84 -25.50
C VAL A 700 17.82 9.48 -24.36
N PHE A 701 18.18 10.71 -24.01
CA PHE A 701 17.39 11.57 -23.13
C PHE A 701 16.26 12.20 -23.93
N VAL A 702 15.01 11.89 -23.59
CA VAL A 702 13.84 12.52 -24.19
C VAL A 702 13.37 13.66 -23.29
N VAL A 703 13.44 14.88 -23.80
CA VAL A 703 13.15 16.10 -23.05
C VAL A 703 12.16 16.98 -23.82
N PRO A 704 11.49 17.94 -23.16
CA PRO A 704 10.76 18.99 -23.89
C PRO A 704 11.68 19.70 -24.88
N GLU A 705 11.21 19.96 -26.10
CA GLU A 705 12.01 20.58 -27.18
C GLU A 705 12.76 21.85 -26.72
N ALA A 706 12.10 22.69 -25.92
CA ALA A 706 12.69 23.92 -25.38
C ALA A 706 13.94 23.69 -24.49
N ALA A 707 14.10 22.51 -23.90
CA ALA A 707 15.26 22.15 -23.09
C ALA A 707 16.36 21.44 -23.90
N ALA A 708 16.05 20.93 -25.10
CA ALA A 708 16.96 20.07 -25.85
C ALA A 708 18.25 20.76 -26.31
N ALA A 709 18.18 22.06 -26.63
CA ALA A 709 19.35 22.82 -27.08
C ALA A 709 20.37 23.05 -25.95
N SER A 710 19.90 23.25 -24.71
CA SER A 710 20.74 23.50 -23.53
C SER A 710 21.01 22.25 -22.71
N PHE A 711 20.47 21.09 -23.07
CA PHE A 711 20.67 19.86 -22.30
C PHE A 711 22.13 19.39 -22.39
N GLU A 712 22.76 19.20 -21.24
CA GLU A 712 24.18 18.84 -21.16
C GLU A 712 24.38 17.34 -20.93
N GLN A 713 25.62 16.87 -21.10
CA GLN A 713 25.98 15.50 -20.80
C GLN A 713 25.75 15.19 -19.31
N GLN A 714 25.07 14.07 -19.04
CA GLN A 714 24.68 13.70 -17.70
C GLN A 714 25.78 12.87 -17.01
N SER A 715 25.96 13.08 -15.71
CA SER A 715 26.95 12.34 -14.93
C SER A 715 26.53 10.88 -14.72
N MET A 716 27.52 9.97 -14.67
CA MET A 716 27.31 8.55 -14.38
C MET A 716 27.46 8.29 -12.87
N LYS A 717 26.34 8.25 -12.14
CA LYS A 717 26.34 8.06 -10.68
C LYS A 717 26.71 6.62 -10.33
N GLY A 718 27.81 6.45 -9.58
CA GLY A 718 28.33 5.15 -9.17
C GLY A 718 29.25 4.49 -10.22
N ASP A 719 29.78 5.28 -11.16
CA ASP A 719 30.84 4.82 -12.07
C ASP A 719 32.16 4.61 -11.31
N THR A 720 33.08 3.89 -11.94
CA THR A 720 34.44 3.70 -11.42
C THR A 720 35.26 4.98 -11.58
N SER A 721 36.36 5.12 -10.84
CA SER A 721 37.32 6.22 -11.04
C SER A 721 37.88 6.28 -12.46
N GLY A 722 37.82 5.16 -13.19
CA GLY A 722 38.17 5.07 -14.60
C GLY A 722 37.09 5.55 -15.56
N ASN A 723 35.92 5.99 -15.10
CA ASN A 723 34.78 6.34 -15.97
C ASN A 723 34.43 5.22 -16.96
N GLU A 724 34.42 3.97 -16.48
CA GLU A 724 34.23 2.80 -17.34
C GLU A 724 32.89 2.86 -18.08
N TRP A 725 31.81 3.22 -17.39
CA TRP A 725 30.49 3.30 -18.00
C TRP A 725 30.32 4.50 -18.92
N ALA A 726 30.93 5.64 -18.57
CA ALA A 726 30.96 6.79 -19.47
C ALA A 726 31.64 6.48 -20.81
N ARG A 727 32.54 5.49 -20.87
CA ARG A 727 33.18 5.01 -22.11
C ARG A 727 32.43 3.87 -22.82
N LYS A 728 31.39 3.33 -22.18
CA LYS A 728 30.55 2.24 -22.73
C LYS A 728 29.20 2.73 -23.25
N VAL A 729 28.85 3.98 -22.99
CA VAL A 729 27.53 4.55 -23.26
C VAL A 729 27.67 5.90 -23.91
N ASP A 730 27.11 6.02 -25.10
CA ASP A 730 26.98 7.29 -25.80
C ASP A 730 25.65 7.95 -25.40
N GLN A 731 25.72 9.21 -24.96
CA GLN A 731 24.54 9.97 -24.55
C GLN A 731 24.07 10.92 -25.64
N TYR A 732 22.77 10.93 -25.87
CA TYR A 732 22.10 11.77 -26.86
C TYR A 732 20.90 12.44 -26.23
N VAL A 733 20.47 13.57 -26.79
CA VAL A 733 19.20 14.22 -26.45
C VAL A 733 18.28 14.27 -27.65
N LEU A 734 17.00 13.97 -27.39
CA LEU A 734 15.87 14.11 -28.29
C LEU A 734 14.90 15.15 -27.70
N GLY A 735 14.75 16.28 -28.37
CA GLY A 735 13.72 17.27 -28.05
C GLY A 735 12.38 16.89 -28.67
N LEU A 736 11.35 16.71 -27.85
CA LEU A 736 9.98 16.51 -28.34
C LEU A 736 9.11 17.71 -28.01
N ARG A 737 8.37 18.17 -29.02
CA ARG A 737 7.35 19.19 -28.86
C ARG A 737 6.21 18.70 -27.98
N GLU A 738 5.85 19.48 -26.97
CA GLU A 738 4.69 19.17 -26.12
C GLU A 738 3.44 19.01 -27.00
N ASP A 739 3.18 19.90 -27.96
CA ASP A 739 1.98 19.80 -28.79
C ASP A 739 1.91 18.54 -29.67
N ILE A 740 3.04 17.88 -29.95
CA ILE A 740 3.07 16.59 -30.66
C ILE A 740 2.74 15.45 -29.70
N LEU A 741 3.35 15.44 -28.50
CA LEU A 741 3.11 14.43 -27.47
C LEU A 741 1.65 14.36 -27.03
N TRP A 742 0.99 15.52 -27.01
CA TRP A 742 -0.39 15.66 -26.57
C TRP A 742 -1.39 15.69 -27.72
N ARG A 743 -0.95 15.69 -28.99
CA ARG A 743 -1.85 15.65 -30.13
C ARG A 743 -2.53 14.29 -30.17
N ARG A 744 -3.86 14.28 -30.25
CA ARG A 744 -4.55 13.08 -30.73
C ARG A 744 -4.03 12.78 -32.13
N THR A 745 -3.51 11.57 -32.34
CA THR A 745 -3.74 10.91 -33.63
C THR A 745 -5.25 10.89 -33.77
N ALA A 746 -5.80 11.86 -34.51
CA ALA A 746 -7.21 11.87 -34.83
C ALA A 746 -7.46 10.52 -35.48
N THR A 747 -8.10 9.61 -34.74
CA THR A 747 -8.42 8.28 -35.24
C THR A 747 -9.24 8.55 -36.49
N THR A 748 -8.63 8.38 -37.65
CA THR A 748 -9.31 8.35 -38.93
C THR A 748 -10.22 7.14 -38.84
N GLY A 749 -11.43 7.38 -38.31
CA GLY A 749 -12.48 6.40 -38.22
C GLY A 749 -12.88 6.02 -39.63
N HIS A 750 -12.20 5.02 -40.19
CA HIS A 750 -12.84 4.14 -41.16
C HIS A 750 -13.89 3.35 -40.37
N SER A 751 -15.11 3.87 -40.34
CA SER A 751 -16.28 3.06 -40.00
C SER A 751 -16.39 1.97 -41.05
N LEU A 752 -16.21 0.72 -40.64
CA LEU A 752 -16.73 -0.45 -41.35
C LEU A 752 -18.21 -0.61 -41.01
#